data_AF-A0A2K6V504-F1
#
_entry.id   AF-A0A2K6V504-F1
#
_cell.length_a   1.000
_cell.length_b   1.000
_cell.length_c   1.000
_cell.angle_alpha   90.00
_cell.angle_beta   90.00
_cell.angle_gamma   90.00
#
_symmetry.space_group_name_H-M   'P 1'
#
loop_
_entity.id
_entity.type
_entity.pdbx_description
1 polymer ?
#
loop_
_entity_poly.entity_id
_entity_poly.type
_entity_poly.pdbx_seq_one_letter_code
_entity_poly.pdbx_strand_id
1 'polypeptide(L)'
;MCSPEEAALLRLEEVFSATLARVNSLVLKPLLLAAPEPSDPWGRECLQLLQQLHKSSQQLWEVTEESVHSLQERLRHPNSTGLESLLLLRDADRVLQAHVEYIKSYTSCMVVQAFQKAARRRGEYWRGQRKALRQLLSGLSSEGSVGASLSQALHQPLAHHVQQYVLLLLSLGDTIGERHPTRELVVNAITLFGNLQSFMKQALDQAAATQALWHTLRGRPRDALCTPAHRLLQDSQDVPVTVSPLRAERALLFDDVLVLLQGHNVHIFDLRLVWVDPGQERCTFHLLTPEEQLSFCAKDSQGQAVWQWKVTQAVRQALRGKKDFPVLGAGLEPPEPPTHRCAAYTFRAEGRLCQATYEGEWCRGRPHGKGTLKWPDGRNHAGNFCQGLEHGFGIRLLPQASEDRFDCYKCHWRDGVMCGYGICEYSSDEVYKGYFQEGLRHGFGVLESGPQAPKPFRYTGHWERGQKSGYGVEEDGDRGERYIGMWQAGQRHGPGVMVTQAGVCYQGTFQADKTVGAGILLSEDDSLYEGTFSRDLTLVGKGKVTFPNGFTLEGSFGSGTGRGLYTQGVLDTAALPPDPSSTCKRQLGVGAFPVESRWQGVYNPFRDFVCAGCPGDLQEALLGFHVQSSRKLRKSQDYLCCERAHPEDSAGSMEDILEELLQHRESKALQPYLRKALSNSLHPLGKLLRTLMLTFQATYAGVGANKHLQELAQEEVKQHAQELWAAYRGLLRVALQRKGQTLEEDEDAETRDLQVHGLVLPLMLPSFYSELFTLYLLLHEREDSFYSQGIANLSLFPDTQLLEFLDVQKHLWPLKDLRLTSNQRYSLVRDKCFLSATECLQKIMTTVDPREKLEVLERTYGEIEGTVSRVLGREYKLPMDDLLPLLIYVVSRARIQHLGAEIHLIRDMMDPIHTGGLYDFLLTALESCYEHIQKEDMRLCRSPGHWHSREFW
;
A
#
# COMPACT_ATOMS: atom_id res chain seq x y z
N MET A 1 -9.59 42.42 57.75
CA MET A 1 -10.15 43.78 57.53
C MET A 1 -10.21 43.99 56.03
N CYS A 2 -11.35 44.40 55.48
CA CYS A 2 -11.47 44.65 54.04
C CYS A 2 -10.55 45.80 53.64
N SER A 3 -9.76 45.59 52.60
CA SER A 3 -8.86 46.59 52.03
C SER A 3 -9.69 47.70 51.34
N PRO A 4 -9.31 48.99 51.41
CA PRO A 4 -10.00 50.06 50.70
C PRO A 4 -10.06 49.84 49.18
N GLU A 5 -9.14 49.05 48.64
CA GLU A 5 -9.02 48.63 47.25
C GLU A 5 -10.15 47.66 46.84
N GLU A 6 -10.54 46.69 47.69
CA GLU A 6 -11.68 45.78 47.42
C GLU A 6 -13.01 46.56 47.32
N ALA A 7 -13.21 47.57 48.17
CA ALA A 7 -14.38 48.45 48.10
C ALA A 7 -14.35 49.38 46.87
N ALA A 8 -13.16 49.78 46.42
CA ALA A 8 -13.00 50.56 45.19
C ALA A 8 -13.29 49.71 43.93
N LEU A 9 -12.86 48.44 43.90
CA LEU A 9 -13.19 47.49 42.85
C LEU A 9 -14.70 47.26 42.74
N LEU A 10 -15.39 47.07 43.88
CA LEU A 10 -16.86 46.93 43.87
C LEU A 10 -17.54 48.17 43.25
N ARG A 11 -17.15 49.38 43.68
CA ARG A 11 -17.74 50.61 43.11
C ARG A 11 -17.47 50.75 41.61
N LEU A 12 -16.29 50.35 41.15
CA LEU A 12 -15.93 50.38 39.73
C LEU A 12 -16.86 49.47 38.90
N GLU A 13 -17.09 48.25 39.39
CA GLU A 13 -17.95 47.25 38.75
C GLU A 13 -19.43 47.65 38.74
N GLU A 14 -19.94 48.18 39.85
CA GLU A 14 -21.32 48.69 39.95
C GLU A 14 -21.57 49.84 38.97
N VAL A 15 -20.62 50.78 38.86
CA VAL A 15 -20.68 51.88 37.90
C VAL A 15 -20.59 51.37 36.47
N PHE A 16 -19.73 50.38 36.20
CA PHE A 16 -19.56 49.82 34.87
C PHE A 16 -20.79 49.03 34.41
N SER A 17 -21.36 48.17 35.26
CA SER A 17 -22.61 47.45 34.98
C SER A 17 -23.77 48.42 34.69
N ALA A 18 -23.97 49.44 35.54
CA ALA A 18 -24.99 50.45 35.31
C ALA A 18 -24.77 51.20 33.98
N THR A 19 -23.51 51.42 33.60
CA THR A 19 -23.15 52.04 32.32
C THR A 19 -23.46 51.11 31.14
N LEU A 20 -23.13 49.82 31.22
CA LEU A 20 -23.46 48.82 30.19
C LEU A 20 -24.97 48.69 30.00
N ALA A 21 -25.77 48.68 31.08
CA ALA A 21 -27.23 48.65 31.01
C ALA A 21 -27.81 49.90 30.31
N ARG A 22 -27.24 51.08 30.58
CA ARG A 22 -27.61 52.33 29.89
C ARG A 22 -27.20 52.32 28.42
N VAL A 23 -26.00 51.85 28.08
CA VAL A 23 -25.54 51.70 26.70
C VAL A 23 -26.44 50.72 25.93
N ASN A 24 -26.83 49.62 26.57
CA ASN A 24 -27.71 48.63 25.95
C ASN A 24 -29.09 49.20 25.62
N SER A 25 -29.70 49.93 26.55
CA SER A 25 -31.04 50.52 26.38
C SER A 25 -31.07 51.73 25.45
N LEU A 26 -30.08 52.63 25.54
CA LEU A 26 -30.03 53.89 24.80
C LEU A 26 -29.35 53.78 23.42
N VAL A 27 -28.47 52.79 23.24
CA VAL A 27 -27.62 52.68 22.03
C VAL A 27 -27.87 51.37 21.28
N LEU A 28 -27.63 50.21 21.90
CA LEU A 28 -27.64 48.93 21.16
C LEU A 28 -29.06 48.49 20.74
N LYS A 29 -30.05 48.51 21.62
CA LYS A 29 -31.45 48.15 21.27
C LYS A 29 -32.02 49.02 20.13
N PRO A 30 -31.88 50.36 20.15
CA PRO A 30 -32.33 51.21 19.04
C PRO A 30 -31.60 50.98 17.72
N LEU A 31 -30.32 50.57 17.75
CA LEU A 31 -29.54 50.22 16.56
C LEU A 31 -30.05 48.94 15.88
N LEU A 32 -30.55 47.97 16.66
CA LEU A 32 -31.09 46.70 16.15
C LEU A 32 -32.48 46.84 15.49
N LEU A 33 -33.27 47.82 15.92
CA LEU A 33 -34.61 48.09 15.37
C LEU A 33 -34.59 48.77 13.99
N ALA A 34 -33.41 49.02 13.42
CA ALA A 34 -33.24 49.55 12.07
C ALA A 34 -33.22 48.39 11.05
N ALA A 35 -34.39 47.86 10.70
CA ALA A 35 -34.53 46.77 9.73
C ALA A 35 -33.98 47.17 8.33
N PRO A 36 -33.14 46.33 7.70
CA PRO A 36 -32.68 46.54 6.33
C PRO A 36 -33.80 46.24 5.30
N GLU A 37 -33.76 46.90 4.15
CA GLU A 37 -34.58 46.49 3.00
C GLU A 37 -34.14 45.09 2.50
N PRO A 38 -35.07 44.25 2.00
CA PRO A 38 -34.77 42.86 1.62
C PRO A 38 -33.75 42.71 0.47
N SER A 39 -33.51 43.78 -0.28
CA SER A 39 -32.61 43.87 -1.44
C SER A 39 -31.16 44.29 -1.10
N ASP A 40 -30.83 44.63 0.15
CA ASP A 40 -29.50 45.12 0.56
C ASP A 40 -28.69 44.05 1.34
N PRO A 41 -27.84 43.24 0.68
CA PRO A 41 -27.03 42.22 1.34
C PRO A 41 -26.05 42.81 2.36
N TRP A 42 -25.51 44.01 2.09
CA TRP A 42 -24.60 44.70 3.00
C TRP A 42 -25.30 45.21 4.27
N GLY A 43 -26.58 45.56 4.13
CA GLY A 43 -27.47 45.88 5.24
C GLY A 43 -27.73 44.69 6.17
N ARG A 44 -27.79 43.46 5.63
CA ARG A 44 -27.94 42.23 6.44
C ARG A 44 -26.69 41.89 7.23
N GLU A 45 -25.51 41.97 6.61
CA GLU A 45 -24.24 41.76 7.31
C GLU A 45 -24.02 42.78 8.44
N CYS A 46 -24.32 44.07 8.19
CA CYS A 46 -24.26 45.10 9.23
C CYS A 46 -25.18 44.79 10.42
N LEU A 47 -26.37 44.25 10.16
CA LEU A 47 -27.31 43.87 11.21
C LEU A 47 -26.83 42.63 11.99
N GLN A 48 -26.27 41.63 11.31
CA GLN A 48 -25.66 40.46 11.98
C GLN A 48 -24.49 40.87 12.88
N LEU A 49 -23.62 41.77 12.43
CA LEU A 49 -22.51 42.29 13.24
C LEU A 49 -23.01 43.06 14.47
N LEU A 50 -24.07 43.87 14.32
CA LEU A 50 -24.69 44.58 15.45
C LEU A 50 -25.38 43.63 16.44
N GLN A 51 -25.98 42.53 15.95
CA GLN A 51 -26.52 41.47 16.81
C GLN A 51 -25.42 40.75 17.59
N GLN A 52 -24.30 40.45 16.93
CA GLN A 52 -23.14 39.85 17.58
C GLN A 52 -22.53 40.79 18.63
N LEU A 53 -22.45 42.09 18.34
CA LEU A 53 -22.05 43.10 19.31
C LEU A 53 -23.00 43.14 20.51
N HIS A 54 -24.32 43.10 20.28
CA HIS A 54 -25.31 43.06 21.36
C HIS A 54 -25.17 41.80 22.23
N LYS A 55 -24.98 40.63 21.62
CA LYS A 55 -24.73 39.37 22.34
C LYS A 55 -23.45 39.45 23.19
N SER A 56 -22.35 39.91 22.61
CA SER A 56 -21.08 40.09 23.34
C SER A 56 -21.20 41.12 24.47
N SER A 57 -22.01 42.17 24.29
CA SER A 57 -22.32 43.15 25.34
C SER A 57 -23.13 42.56 26.49
N GLN A 58 -24.04 41.62 26.21
CA GLN A 58 -24.80 40.90 27.24
C GLN A 58 -23.89 39.95 28.01
N GLN A 59 -23.05 39.18 27.33
CA GLN A 59 -22.05 38.32 27.97
C GLN A 59 -21.10 39.11 28.87
N LEU A 60 -20.64 40.27 28.41
CA LEU A 60 -19.82 41.16 29.23
C LEU A 60 -20.58 41.65 30.46
N TRP A 61 -21.85 42.03 30.31
CA TRP A 61 -22.70 42.47 31.42
C TRP A 61 -22.94 41.37 32.45
N GLU A 62 -23.23 40.14 32.01
CA GLU A 62 -23.40 38.96 32.87
C GLU A 62 -22.14 38.69 33.70
N VAL A 63 -20.97 38.70 33.06
CA VAL A 63 -19.68 38.49 33.75
C VAL A 63 -19.38 39.62 34.75
N THR A 64 -19.74 40.87 34.43
CA THR A 64 -19.59 41.99 35.38
C THR A 64 -20.55 41.88 36.56
N GLU A 65 -21.79 41.42 36.36
CA GLU A 65 -22.74 41.19 37.45
C GLU A 65 -22.30 40.03 38.36
N GLU A 66 -21.76 38.95 37.79
CA GLU A 66 -21.13 37.87 38.56
C GLU A 66 -19.94 38.39 39.39
N SER A 67 -19.13 39.29 38.83
CA SER A 67 -18.02 39.95 39.53
C SER A 67 -18.52 40.84 40.68
N VAL A 68 -19.56 41.65 40.45
CA VAL A 68 -20.23 42.46 41.50
C VAL A 68 -20.72 41.56 42.63
N HIS A 69 -21.41 40.47 42.30
CA HIS A 69 -21.94 39.53 43.30
C HIS A 69 -20.81 38.90 44.12
N SER A 70 -19.76 38.43 43.46
CA SER A 70 -18.57 37.85 44.10
C SER A 70 -17.89 38.85 45.06
N LEU A 71 -17.74 40.12 44.64
CA LEU A 71 -17.18 41.19 45.47
C LEU A 71 -18.09 41.58 46.64
N GLN A 72 -19.42 41.58 46.45
CA GLN A 72 -20.38 41.85 47.53
C GLN A 72 -20.41 40.73 48.58
N GLU A 73 -20.36 39.46 48.18
CA GLU A 73 -20.26 38.31 49.09
C GLU A 73 -18.97 38.35 49.91
N ARG A 74 -17.85 38.67 49.24
CA ARG A 74 -16.54 38.89 49.86
C ARG A 74 -16.59 39.97 50.95
N LEU A 75 -17.17 41.13 50.63
CA LEU A 75 -17.27 42.27 51.56
C LEU A 75 -18.23 41.97 52.74
N ARG A 76 -19.24 41.11 52.55
CA ARG A 76 -20.15 40.67 53.62
C ARG A 76 -19.53 39.62 54.56
N HIS A 77 -18.66 38.75 54.04
CA HIS A 77 -18.04 37.66 54.80
C HIS A 77 -16.51 37.59 54.63
N PRO A 78 -15.76 38.57 55.18
CA PRO A 78 -14.32 38.71 54.95
C PRO A 78 -13.46 37.60 55.58
N ASN A 79 -13.99 36.84 56.53
CA ASN A 79 -13.26 35.80 57.26
C ASN A 79 -13.49 34.37 56.71
N SER A 80 -14.51 34.14 55.86
CA SER A 80 -14.88 32.79 55.37
C SER A 80 -14.60 32.56 53.89
N THR A 81 -14.52 33.62 53.09
CA THR A 81 -14.04 33.56 51.71
C THR A 81 -12.55 33.92 51.69
N GLY A 82 -11.78 33.48 50.71
CA GLY A 82 -10.39 33.93 50.47
C GLY A 82 -10.34 34.92 49.30
N LEU A 83 -9.25 35.70 49.16
CA LEU A 83 -9.02 36.53 47.97
C LEU A 83 -9.00 35.70 46.67
N GLU A 84 -8.62 34.43 46.76
CA GLU A 84 -8.66 33.43 45.68
C GLU A 84 -10.07 33.16 45.12
N SER A 85 -11.12 33.55 45.84
CA SER A 85 -12.52 33.36 45.41
C SER A 85 -13.05 34.46 44.49
N LEU A 86 -12.31 35.56 44.33
CA LEU A 86 -12.70 36.66 43.44
C LEU A 86 -12.68 36.19 41.98
N LEU A 87 -13.74 36.46 41.23
CA LEU A 87 -13.85 36.08 39.81
C LEU A 87 -12.68 36.61 38.97
N LEU A 88 -12.19 37.81 39.28
CA LEU A 88 -11.03 38.46 38.65
C LEU A 88 -9.70 37.71 38.87
N LEU A 89 -9.60 36.85 39.89
CA LEU A 89 -8.41 36.07 40.23
C LEU A 89 -8.59 34.57 39.98
N ARG A 90 -9.79 34.04 40.23
CA ARG A 90 -10.15 32.62 40.06
C ARG A 90 -10.34 32.23 38.60
N ASP A 91 -11.08 33.05 37.85
CA ASP A 91 -11.49 32.80 36.47
C ASP A 91 -11.16 34.02 35.58
N ALA A 92 -9.95 34.58 35.76
CA ALA A 92 -9.48 35.76 35.02
C ALA A 92 -9.57 35.58 33.49
N ASP A 93 -9.35 34.36 33.00
CA ASP A 93 -9.45 34.02 31.58
C ASP A 93 -10.88 34.17 31.02
N ARG A 94 -11.92 33.88 31.82
CA ARG A 94 -13.33 34.07 31.41
C ARG A 94 -13.67 35.55 31.27
N VAL A 95 -13.19 36.37 32.21
CA VAL A 95 -13.35 37.83 32.16
C VAL A 95 -12.59 38.40 30.97
N LEU A 96 -11.35 37.95 30.74
CA LEU A 96 -10.53 38.31 29.59
C LEU A 96 -11.25 37.98 28.28
N GLN A 97 -11.76 36.75 28.13
CA GLN A 97 -12.43 36.30 26.91
C GLN A 97 -13.67 37.16 26.59
N ALA A 98 -14.49 37.50 27.59
CA ALA A 98 -15.67 38.36 27.39
C ALA A 98 -15.27 39.77 26.88
N HIS A 99 -14.22 40.37 27.44
CA HIS A 99 -13.70 41.66 26.97
C HIS A 99 -13.12 41.57 25.54
N VAL A 100 -12.38 40.50 25.24
CA VAL A 100 -11.81 40.25 23.91
C VAL A 100 -12.90 40.06 22.86
N GLU A 101 -13.95 39.28 23.16
CA GLU A 101 -15.09 39.04 22.26
C GLU A 101 -15.88 40.32 21.98
N TYR A 102 -16.12 41.15 23.00
CA TYR A 102 -16.75 42.45 22.82
C TYR A 102 -15.92 43.36 21.90
N ILE A 103 -14.61 43.49 22.15
CA ILE A 103 -13.73 44.37 21.36
C ILE A 103 -13.55 43.87 19.93
N LYS A 104 -13.46 42.55 19.72
CA LYS A 104 -13.47 41.96 18.36
C LYS A 104 -14.77 42.29 17.63
N SER A 105 -15.92 42.13 18.28
CA SER A 105 -17.23 42.43 17.69
C SER A 105 -17.39 43.93 17.38
N TYR A 106 -16.94 44.79 18.29
CA TYR A 106 -16.97 46.24 18.14
C TYR A 106 -16.07 46.72 17.00
N THR A 107 -14.83 46.25 16.93
CA THR A 107 -13.90 46.61 15.85
C THR A 107 -14.41 46.14 14.49
N SER A 108 -15.04 44.96 14.40
CA SER A 108 -15.67 44.51 13.16
C SER A 108 -16.82 45.43 12.71
N CYS A 109 -17.63 45.94 13.64
CA CYS A 109 -18.65 46.94 13.35
C CYS A 109 -18.05 48.29 12.89
N MET A 110 -16.92 48.69 13.46
CA MET A 110 -16.20 49.91 13.05
C MET A 110 -15.68 49.81 11.62
N VAL A 111 -14.99 48.71 11.28
CA VAL A 111 -14.36 48.49 9.96
C VAL A 111 -15.38 48.64 8.82
N VAL A 112 -16.58 48.08 8.98
CA VAL A 112 -17.66 48.13 7.96
C VAL A 112 -18.51 49.40 8.04
N GLN A 113 -18.21 50.31 8.99
CA GLN A 113 -18.95 51.55 9.26
C GLN A 113 -20.43 51.30 9.64
N ALA A 114 -20.71 50.18 10.30
CA ALA A 114 -22.07 49.77 10.65
C ALA A 114 -22.80 50.84 11.46
N PHE A 115 -22.12 51.49 12.41
CA PHE A 115 -22.68 52.56 13.24
C PHE A 115 -23.09 53.79 12.43
N GLN A 116 -22.28 54.21 11.45
CA GLN A 116 -22.58 55.38 10.63
C GLN A 116 -23.76 55.11 9.69
N LYS A 117 -23.83 53.91 9.10
CA LYS A 117 -24.94 53.48 8.24
C LYS A 117 -26.24 53.33 9.03
N ALA A 118 -26.21 52.69 10.20
CA ALA A 118 -27.37 52.56 11.09
C ALA A 118 -27.83 53.92 11.63
N ALA A 119 -26.89 54.82 11.96
CA ALA A 119 -27.22 56.17 12.43
C ALA A 119 -27.93 57.01 11.37
N ARG A 120 -27.55 56.87 10.08
CA ARG A 120 -28.25 57.55 8.97
C ARG A 120 -29.70 57.09 8.83
N ARG A 121 -29.97 55.79 8.98
CA ARG A 121 -31.33 55.22 8.88
C ARG A 121 -32.30 55.72 9.96
N ARG A 122 -31.79 56.05 11.15
CA ARG A 122 -32.58 56.62 12.26
C ARG A 122 -32.10 58.02 12.69
N GLY A 123 -31.78 58.88 11.72
CA GLY A 123 -31.19 60.20 11.98
C GLY A 123 -32.00 61.09 12.94
N GLU A 124 -33.33 61.01 12.91
CA GLU A 124 -34.21 61.79 13.78
C GLU A 124 -34.17 61.35 15.24
N TYR A 125 -34.19 60.04 15.49
CA TYR A 125 -34.05 59.47 16.84
C TYR A 125 -32.74 59.90 17.49
N TRP A 126 -31.63 59.81 16.74
CA TRP A 126 -30.32 60.18 17.27
C TRP A 126 -30.17 61.69 17.48
N ARG A 127 -30.85 62.54 16.68
CA ARG A 127 -30.91 63.98 16.94
C ARG A 127 -31.56 64.28 18.29
N GLY A 128 -32.65 63.58 18.65
CA GLY A 128 -33.32 63.68 19.96
C GLY A 128 -32.45 63.18 21.12
N GLN A 129 -31.69 62.10 20.91
CA GLN A 129 -30.85 61.47 21.93
C GLN A 129 -29.46 62.11 22.13
N ARG A 130 -29.12 63.20 21.40
CA ARG A 130 -27.82 63.89 21.54
C ARG A 130 -27.50 64.37 22.95
N LYS A 131 -28.50 64.72 23.77
CA LYS A 131 -28.29 65.11 25.17
C LYS A 131 -27.95 63.90 26.05
N ALA A 132 -28.65 62.77 25.86
CA ALA A 132 -28.40 61.53 26.59
C ALA A 132 -27.04 60.89 26.22
N LEU A 133 -26.66 60.92 24.94
CA LEU A 133 -25.34 60.48 24.49
C LEU A 133 -24.20 61.34 25.06
N ARG A 134 -24.41 62.65 25.22
CA ARG A 134 -23.46 63.55 25.90
C ARG A 134 -23.36 63.30 27.41
N GLN A 135 -24.42 62.83 28.06
CA GLN A 135 -24.37 62.45 29.47
C GLN A 135 -23.64 61.12 29.72
N LEU A 136 -23.50 60.27 28.69
CA LEU A 136 -22.72 59.04 28.76
C LEU A 136 -21.21 59.29 28.51
N LEU A 137 -20.87 60.39 27.85
CA LEU A 137 -19.50 60.74 27.47
C LEU A 137 -19.06 61.98 28.24
N SER A 138 -18.19 61.82 29.24
CA SER A 138 -17.61 62.95 29.98
C SER A 138 -16.65 63.76 29.08
N GLY A 139 -17.20 64.68 28.29
CA GLY A 139 -16.45 65.74 27.61
C GLY A 139 -16.33 65.62 26.09
N LEU A 140 -17.41 65.90 25.34
CA LEU A 140 -17.32 66.14 23.88
C LEU A 140 -17.39 67.63 23.51
N SER A 141 -16.56 68.03 22.54
CA SER A 141 -16.67 69.28 21.80
C SER A 141 -17.84 69.21 20.80
N SER A 142 -18.37 70.38 20.43
CA SER A 142 -19.70 70.59 19.86
C SER A 142 -19.95 70.07 18.43
N GLU A 143 -18.98 69.53 17.71
CA GLU A 143 -19.05 69.42 16.23
C GLU A 143 -18.84 68.00 15.64
N GLY A 144 -18.92 66.94 16.44
CA GLY A 144 -18.78 65.56 15.95
C GLY A 144 -20.00 65.01 15.18
N SER A 145 -19.77 64.18 14.16
CA SER A 145 -20.85 63.41 13.51
C SER A 145 -21.50 62.43 14.51
N VAL A 146 -22.82 62.22 14.40
CA VAL A 146 -23.58 61.32 15.30
C VAL A 146 -22.99 59.90 15.33
N GLY A 147 -22.47 59.41 14.20
CA GLY A 147 -21.82 58.11 14.12
C GLY A 147 -20.51 58.04 14.92
N ALA A 148 -19.71 59.11 14.95
CA ALA A 148 -18.49 59.19 15.74
C ALA A 148 -18.79 59.21 17.25
N SER A 149 -19.83 59.93 17.66
CA SER A 149 -20.30 59.94 19.04
C SER A 149 -20.82 58.58 19.50
N LEU A 150 -21.49 57.82 18.61
CA LEU A 150 -21.95 56.46 18.90
C LEU A 150 -20.79 55.47 19.04
N SER A 151 -19.77 55.55 18.18
CA SER A 151 -18.56 54.72 18.34
C SER A 151 -17.81 55.06 19.62
N GLN A 152 -17.72 56.34 19.99
CA GLN A 152 -17.08 56.74 21.25
C GLN A 152 -17.82 56.23 22.48
N ALA A 153 -19.16 56.30 22.49
CA ALA A 153 -19.99 55.82 23.59
C ALA A 153 -19.85 54.31 23.87
N LEU A 154 -19.48 53.52 22.86
CA LEU A 154 -19.41 52.05 22.97
C LEU A 154 -18.06 51.51 23.43
N HIS A 155 -16.95 52.24 23.23
CA HIS A 155 -15.61 51.76 23.60
C HIS A 155 -14.98 52.51 24.78
N GLN A 156 -15.28 53.81 24.95
CA GLN A 156 -14.61 54.63 25.96
C GLN A 156 -14.90 54.15 27.40
N PRO A 157 -16.13 53.75 27.77
CA PRO A 157 -16.39 53.21 29.12
C PRO A 157 -15.58 51.95 29.41
N LEU A 158 -15.40 51.08 28.42
CA LEU A 158 -14.69 49.82 28.55
C LEU A 158 -13.17 50.03 28.62
N ALA A 159 -12.63 50.96 27.82
CA ALA A 159 -11.21 51.35 27.91
C ALA A 159 -10.87 51.96 29.28
N HIS A 160 -11.76 52.82 29.80
CA HIS A 160 -11.60 53.40 31.13
C HIS A 160 -11.68 52.33 32.22
N HIS A 161 -12.63 51.41 32.11
CA HIS A 161 -12.80 50.30 33.06
C HIS A 161 -11.55 49.42 33.17
N VAL A 162 -11.02 48.92 32.05
CA VAL A 162 -9.81 48.08 32.03
C VAL A 162 -8.59 48.83 32.56
N GLN A 163 -8.47 50.14 32.25
CA GLN A 163 -7.39 50.96 32.81
C GLN A 163 -7.49 51.07 34.34
N GLN A 164 -8.69 51.27 34.90
CA GLN A 164 -8.88 51.35 36.34
C GLN A 164 -8.67 49.98 37.01
N TYR A 165 -9.05 48.87 36.36
CA TYR A 165 -8.73 47.52 36.86
C TYR A 165 -7.24 47.32 37.06
N VAL A 166 -6.41 47.63 36.06
CA VAL A 166 -4.96 47.45 36.17
C VAL A 166 -4.39 48.27 37.33
N LEU A 167 -4.83 49.52 37.49
CA LEU A 167 -4.39 50.39 38.60
C LEU A 167 -4.81 49.84 39.98
N LEU A 168 -6.06 49.38 40.11
CA LEU A 168 -6.57 48.84 41.37
C LEU A 168 -5.96 47.48 41.72
N LEU A 169 -5.68 46.64 40.72
CA LEU A 169 -4.99 45.35 40.90
C LEU A 169 -3.51 45.57 41.28
N LEU A 170 -2.84 46.56 40.69
CA LEU A 170 -1.48 46.97 41.10
C LEU A 170 -1.46 47.43 42.57
N SER A 171 -2.39 48.31 42.98
CA SER A 171 -2.49 48.73 44.37
C SER A 171 -2.80 47.57 45.32
N LEU A 172 -3.66 46.64 44.89
CA LEU A 172 -3.98 45.44 45.68
C LEU A 172 -2.77 44.50 45.81
N GLY A 173 -1.96 44.36 44.76
CA GLY A 173 -0.70 43.63 44.79
C GLY A 173 0.32 44.21 45.78
N ASP A 174 0.41 45.54 45.88
CA ASP A 174 1.31 46.25 46.80
C ASP A 174 0.91 46.08 48.28
N THR A 175 -0.38 45.86 48.55
CA THR A 175 -0.90 45.63 49.92
C THR A 175 -0.70 44.19 50.44
N ILE A 176 -0.34 43.24 49.57
CA ILE A 176 -0.20 41.82 49.91
C ILE A 176 1.28 41.48 50.18
N GLY A 177 1.58 40.94 51.37
CA GLY A 177 2.93 40.55 51.78
C GLY A 177 3.60 39.52 50.86
N GLU A 178 4.93 39.56 50.73
CA GLU A 178 5.72 38.81 49.73
C GLU A 178 5.54 37.28 49.72
N ARG A 179 5.03 36.68 50.81
CA ARG A 179 4.91 35.22 50.96
C ARG A 179 3.48 34.68 50.83
N HIS A 180 2.51 35.49 50.41
CA HIS A 180 1.11 35.06 50.32
C HIS A 180 0.82 34.36 48.97
N PRO A 181 0.17 33.19 48.94
CA PRO A 181 -0.11 32.43 47.70
C PRO A 181 -0.96 33.20 46.69
N THR A 182 -1.88 34.06 47.16
CA THR A 182 -2.69 34.93 46.28
C THR A 182 -1.88 35.96 45.50
N ARG A 183 -0.63 36.25 45.89
CA ARG A 183 0.20 37.24 45.19
C ARG A 183 0.53 36.78 43.77
N GLU A 184 0.78 35.50 43.56
CA GLU A 184 1.00 34.95 42.21
C GLU A 184 -0.24 35.09 41.33
N LEU A 185 -1.43 34.83 41.88
CA LEU A 185 -2.71 35.03 41.18
C LEU A 185 -2.96 36.50 40.83
N VAL A 186 -2.64 37.42 41.74
CA VAL A 186 -2.77 38.87 41.49
C VAL A 186 -1.77 39.34 40.44
N VAL A 187 -0.51 38.87 40.48
CA VAL A 187 0.50 39.16 39.45
C VAL A 187 0.07 38.61 38.08
N ASN A 188 -0.49 37.39 38.04
CA ASN A 188 -1.06 36.82 36.82
C ASN A 188 -2.23 37.67 36.30
N ALA A 189 -3.15 38.10 37.17
CA ALA A 189 -4.25 38.99 36.75
C ALA A 189 -3.75 40.35 36.24
N ILE A 190 -2.75 40.97 36.90
CA ILE A 190 -2.13 42.23 36.45
C ILE A 190 -1.54 42.07 35.05
N THR A 191 -0.80 40.98 34.80
CA THR A 191 -0.20 40.72 33.48
C THR A 191 -1.28 40.45 32.43
N LEU A 192 -2.31 39.66 32.73
CA LEU A 192 -3.43 39.39 31.82
C LEU A 192 -4.20 40.66 31.43
N PHE A 193 -4.60 41.48 32.40
CA PHE A 193 -5.36 42.70 32.13
C PHE A 193 -4.49 43.83 31.55
N GLY A 194 -3.19 43.87 31.87
CA GLY A 194 -2.21 44.73 31.19
C GLY A 194 -2.05 44.35 29.71
N ASN A 195 -1.95 43.05 29.41
CA ASN A 195 -1.94 42.53 28.05
C ASN A 195 -3.26 42.83 27.32
N LEU A 196 -4.41 42.72 27.99
CA LEU A 196 -5.71 43.11 27.45
C LEU A 196 -5.76 44.58 27.07
N GLN A 197 -5.27 45.48 27.93
CA GLN A 197 -5.24 46.92 27.64
C GLN A 197 -4.42 47.22 26.38
N SER A 198 -3.24 46.59 26.25
CA SER A 198 -2.40 46.69 25.06
C SER A 198 -3.11 46.15 23.81
N PHE A 199 -3.71 44.95 23.91
CA PHE A 199 -4.48 44.32 22.84
C PHE A 199 -5.64 45.21 22.36
N MET A 200 -6.40 45.78 23.30
CA MET A 200 -7.54 46.64 22.96
C MET A 200 -7.11 47.88 22.20
N LYS A 201 -6.04 48.54 22.66
CA LYS A 201 -5.49 49.70 21.96
C LYS A 201 -5.07 49.34 20.54
N GLN A 202 -4.30 48.26 20.40
CA GLN A 202 -3.84 47.78 19.10
C GLN A 202 -4.99 47.39 18.15
N ALA A 203 -6.00 46.68 18.65
CA ALA A 203 -7.17 46.27 17.86
C ALA A 203 -7.97 47.48 17.35
N LEU A 204 -8.09 48.53 18.18
CA LEU A 204 -8.73 49.79 17.80
C LEU A 204 -7.92 50.55 16.76
N ASP A 205 -6.60 50.66 16.94
CA ASP A 205 -5.70 51.33 15.99
C ASP A 205 -5.72 50.63 14.62
N GLN A 206 -5.67 49.29 14.60
CA GLN A 206 -5.80 48.50 13.37
C GLN A 206 -7.16 48.68 12.70
N ALA A 207 -8.25 48.68 13.47
CA ALA A 207 -9.59 48.89 12.94
C ALA A 207 -9.76 50.29 12.35
N ALA A 208 -9.21 51.32 13.00
CA ALA A 208 -9.23 52.69 12.51
C ALA A 208 -8.40 52.85 11.23
N ALA A 209 -7.21 52.24 11.17
CA ALA A 209 -6.38 52.21 9.95
C ALA A 209 -7.10 51.50 8.79
N THR A 210 -7.73 50.35 9.07
CA THR A 210 -8.52 49.61 8.08
C THR A 210 -9.73 50.42 7.60
N GLN A 211 -10.40 51.15 8.50
CA GLN A 211 -11.50 52.04 8.13
C GLN A 211 -11.03 53.20 7.24
N ALA A 212 -9.86 53.79 7.54
CA ALA A 212 -9.26 54.85 6.74
C ALA A 212 -8.87 54.35 5.34
N LEU A 213 -8.35 53.13 5.23
CA LEU A 213 -8.03 52.48 3.96
C LEU A 213 -9.23 52.45 3.00
N TRP A 214 -10.43 52.13 3.49
CA TRP A 214 -11.64 52.08 2.67
C TRP A 214 -12.03 53.41 2.03
N HIS A 215 -11.58 54.54 2.58
CA HIS A 215 -11.77 55.86 1.97
C HIS A 215 -10.78 56.13 0.83
N THR A 216 -9.64 55.45 0.84
CA THR A 216 -8.62 55.56 -0.22
C THR A 216 -8.89 54.64 -1.41
N LEU A 217 -9.58 53.51 -1.20
CA LEU A 217 -9.93 52.55 -2.25
C LEU A 217 -11.29 52.91 -2.90
N ARG A 218 -11.39 52.87 -4.23
CA ARG A 218 -12.64 53.15 -4.99
C ARG A 218 -13.02 51.97 -5.90
N GLY A 219 -14.31 51.70 -6.04
CA GLY A 219 -14.87 50.69 -6.96
C GLY A 219 -14.65 49.24 -6.52
N ARG A 220 -14.42 48.33 -7.48
CA ARG A 220 -14.24 46.88 -7.28
C ARG A 220 -13.28 46.44 -6.16
N PRO A 221 -12.08 47.03 -5.97
CA PRO A 221 -11.17 46.58 -4.91
C PRO A 221 -11.72 46.83 -3.50
N ARG A 222 -12.53 47.87 -3.31
CA ARG A 222 -13.19 48.11 -2.03
C ARG A 222 -14.23 47.04 -1.76
N ASP A 223 -15.05 46.70 -2.74
CA ASP A 223 -16.14 45.74 -2.56
C ASP A 223 -15.61 44.31 -2.35
N ALA A 224 -14.46 43.97 -2.94
CA ALA A 224 -13.81 42.66 -2.77
C ALA A 224 -13.08 42.51 -1.42
N LEU A 225 -12.51 43.60 -0.88
CA LEU A 225 -11.65 43.55 0.30
C LEU A 225 -12.35 43.96 1.60
N CYS A 226 -13.50 44.62 1.53
CA CYS A 226 -14.22 45.11 2.70
C CYS A 226 -14.95 43.95 3.41
N THR A 227 -14.21 43.11 4.11
CA THR A 227 -14.74 42.09 5.01
C THR A 227 -14.59 42.56 6.46
N PRO A 228 -15.48 42.13 7.37
CA PRO A 228 -15.35 42.44 8.80
C PRO A 228 -14.17 41.72 9.47
N ALA A 229 -13.58 40.72 8.81
CA ALA A 229 -12.49 39.91 9.35
C ALA A 229 -11.12 40.58 9.14
N HIS A 230 -10.89 41.21 7.98
CA HIS A 230 -9.61 41.82 7.64
C HIS A 230 -9.19 42.93 8.63
N ARG A 231 -7.93 42.92 9.05
CA ARG A 231 -7.27 44.01 9.78
C ARG A 231 -5.98 44.40 9.10
N LEU A 232 -5.86 45.68 8.71
CA LEU A 232 -4.66 46.20 8.04
C LEU A 232 -3.48 46.25 9.02
N LEU A 233 -2.38 45.60 8.66
CA LEU A 233 -1.12 45.60 9.40
C LEU A 233 -0.07 46.54 8.80
N GLN A 234 -0.03 46.66 7.46
CA GLN A 234 0.91 47.53 6.76
C GLN A 234 0.38 47.94 5.38
N ASP A 235 0.65 49.20 5.00
CA ASP A 235 0.41 49.76 3.67
C ASP A 235 1.73 50.16 3.01
N SER A 236 1.83 49.96 1.69
CA SER A 236 2.98 50.41 0.90
C SER A 236 3.02 51.92 0.69
N GLN A 237 1.95 52.65 0.97
CA GLN A 237 1.99 54.12 1.01
C GLN A 237 2.81 54.65 2.19
N ASP A 238 2.78 53.96 3.32
CA ASP A 238 3.54 54.35 4.52
C ASP A 238 5.03 53.96 4.39
N VAL A 239 5.28 52.75 3.89
CA VAL A 239 6.64 52.22 3.65
C VAL A 239 6.72 51.71 2.20
N PRO A 240 7.32 52.49 1.27
CA PRO A 240 7.26 52.20 -0.16
C PRO A 240 8.06 50.95 -0.54
N VAL A 241 7.39 50.04 -1.24
CA VAL A 241 7.99 48.83 -1.81
C VAL A 241 7.46 48.60 -3.21
N THR A 242 8.34 48.22 -4.12
CA THR A 242 7.98 47.77 -5.46
C THR A 242 7.97 46.25 -5.50
N VAL A 243 6.90 45.66 -6.04
CA VAL A 243 6.79 44.21 -6.22
C VAL A 243 7.10 43.85 -7.68
N SER A 244 7.79 42.73 -7.90
CA SER A 244 8.06 42.16 -9.22
C SER A 244 7.82 40.64 -9.19
N PRO A 245 7.33 39.99 -10.27
CA PRO A 245 7.08 40.52 -11.62
C PRO A 245 5.76 41.32 -11.76
N LEU A 246 4.81 41.12 -10.86
CA LEU A 246 3.59 41.91 -10.78
C LEU A 246 3.96 43.32 -10.35
N ARG A 247 4.01 44.27 -11.29
CA ARG A 247 4.24 45.71 -11.03
C ARG A 247 3.05 46.32 -10.27
N ALA A 248 2.84 45.86 -9.05
CA ALA A 248 1.76 46.30 -8.20
C ALA A 248 1.97 47.77 -7.81
N GLU A 249 0.93 48.57 -7.95
CA GLU A 249 0.95 50.00 -7.60
C GLU A 249 0.86 50.19 -6.08
N ARG A 250 0.24 49.23 -5.38
CA ARG A 250 0.08 49.25 -3.92
C ARG A 250 0.02 47.83 -3.36
N ALA A 251 0.74 47.59 -2.27
CA ALA A 251 0.72 46.35 -1.51
C ALA A 251 0.10 46.58 -0.13
N LEU A 252 -0.84 45.71 0.25
CA LEU A 252 -1.57 45.78 1.52
C LEU A 252 -1.39 44.45 2.27
N LEU A 253 -0.92 44.52 3.49
CA LEU A 253 -0.80 43.35 4.37
C LEU A 253 -1.94 43.38 5.40
N PHE A 254 -2.81 42.38 5.36
CA PHE A 254 -3.81 42.11 6.38
C PHE A 254 -3.33 41.03 7.35
N ASP A 255 -4.13 40.72 8.39
CA ASP A 255 -3.82 39.69 9.38
C ASP A 255 -3.97 38.25 8.87
N ASP A 256 -4.69 38.06 7.77
CA ASP A 256 -4.98 36.76 7.14
C ASP A 256 -4.52 36.68 5.67
N VAL A 257 -4.52 37.80 4.95
CA VAL A 257 -4.18 37.85 3.52
C VAL A 257 -3.17 38.94 3.16
N LEU A 258 -2.34 38.66 2.15
CA LEU A 258 -1.54 39.66 1.45
C LEU A 258 -2.24 40.04 0.15
N VAL A 259 -2.39 41.34 -0.09
CA VAL A 259 -3.13 41.87 -1.24
C VAL A 259 -2.24 42.77 -2.09
N LEU A 260 -2.18 42.50 -3.39
CA LEU A 260 -1.48 43.33 -4.37
C LEU A 260 -2.48 43.95 -5.36
N LEU A 261 -2.42 45.27 -5.52
CA LEU A 261 -3.29 46.04 -6.40
C LEU A 261 -2.53 46.40 -7.69
N GLN A 262 -3.09 45.99 -8.84
CA GLN A 262 -2.58 46.32 -10.17
C GLN A 262 -3.73 46.90 -11.02
N GLY A 263 -3.86 48.23 -11.05
CA GLY A 263 -4.98 48.90 -11.70
C GLY A 263 -6.33 48.49 -11.10
N HIS A 264 -7.15 47.78 -11.88
CA HIS A 264 -8.45 47.25 -11.42
C HIS A 264 -8.40 45.81 -10.88
N ASN A 265 -7.25 45.13 -11.00
CA ASN A 265 -7.08 43.75 -10.56
C ASN A 265 -6.59 43.70 -9.10
N VAL A 266 -7.15 42.74 -8.35
CA VAL A 266 -6.82 42.49 -6.95
C VAL A 266 -6.30 41.07 -6.84
N HIS A 267 -5.03 40.93 -6.52
CA HIS A 267 -4.41 39.63 -6.24
C HIS A 267 -4.42 39.41 -4.73
N ILE A 268 -5.00 38.31 -4.27
CA ILE A 268 -5.15 37.96 -2.86
C ILE A 268 -4.40 36.66 -2.60
N PHE A 269 -3.47 36.68 -1.64
CA PHE A 269 -2.66 35.53 -1.24
C PHE A 269 -2.93 35.18 0.23
N ASP A 270 -3.29 33.93 0.51
CA ASP A 270 -3.47 33.43 1.89
C ASP A 270 -2.10 33.30 2.57
N LEU A 271 -1.94 33.95 3.73
CA LEU A 271 -0.67 33.97 4.45
C LEU A 271 -0.20 32.58 4.90
N ARG A 272 -1.10 31.60 5.06
CA ARG A 272 -0.73 30.21 5.41
C ARG A 272 0.13 29.56 4.32
N LEU A 273 -0.05 29.99 3.07
CA LEU A 273 0.64 29.51 1.87
C LEU A 273 1.74 30.48 1.37
N VAL A 274 2.23 31.36 2.23
CA VAL A 274 3.31 32.32 1.89
C VAL A 274 4.57 31.99 2.68
N TRP A 275 5.68 31.79 1.99
CA TRP A 275 7.01 31.63 2.61
C TRP A 275 7.85 32.87 2.35
N VAL A 276 8.58 33.33 3.37
CA VAL A 276 9.46 34.49 3.29
C VAL A 276 10.90 34.00 3.15
N ASP A 277 11.59 34.42 2.09
CA ASP A 277 13.00 34.16 1.87
C ASP A 277 13.77 35.50 1.95
N PRO A 278 14.77 35.64 2.83
CA PRO A 278 15.49 36.89 3.04
C PRO A 278 16.20 37.46 1.80
N GLY A 279 16.42 36.67 0.74
CA GLY A 279 17.14 37.13 -0.46
C GLY A 279 18.63 37.40 -0.21
N GLN A 280 19.46 37.36 -1.26
CA GLN A 280 20.91 37.62 -1.17
C GLN A 280 21.29 39.07 -1.52
N GLU A 281 20.38 39.81 -2.15
CA GLU A 281 20.60 41.18 -2.63
C GLU A 281 20.24 42.23 -1.56
N ARG A 282 20.96 43.36 -1.56
CA ARG A 282 20.68 44.48 -0.63
C ARG A 282 19.32 45.11 -0.95
N CYS A 283 18.46 45.27 0.06
CA CYS A 283 17.15 45.94 -0.03
C CYS A 283 16.02 45.14 -0.71
N THR A 284 16.19 43.82 -0.92
CA THR A 284 15.18 42.96 -1.55
C THR A 284 14.94 41.68 -0.76
N PHE A 285 13.69 41.25 -0.62
CA PHE A 285 13.34 39.92 -0.10
C PHE A 285 12.34 39.23 -1.03
N HIS A 286 12.26 37.91 -0.99
CA HIS A 286 11.35 37.14 -1.84
C HIS A 286 10.22 36.51 -1.02
N LEU A 287 9.02 36.52 -1.59
CA LEU A 287 7.89 35.75 -1.11
C LEU A 287 7.62 34.62 -2.10
N LEU A 288 7.61 33.39 -1.60
CA LEU A 288 7.24 32.21 -2.36
C LEU A 288 5.77 31.91 -2.06
N THR A 289 4.96 31.88 -3.12
CA THR A 289 3.56 31.43 -3.09
C THR A 289 3.43 30.14 -3.91
N PRO A 290 2.28 29.44 -3.89
CA PRO A 290 2.10 28.21 -4.65
C PRO A 290 2.33 28.32 -6.16
N GLU A 291 2.10 29.50 -6.74
CA GLU A 291 2.15 29.71 -8.19
C GLU A 291 3.20 30.73 -8.62
N GLU A 292 3.55 31.66 -7.75
CA GLU A 292 4.39 32.81 -8.08
C GLU A 292 5.48 33.05 -7.05
N GLN A 293 6.64 33.49 -7.52
CA GLN A 293 7.69 34.07 -6.69
C GLN A 293 7.66 35.59 -6.84
N LEU A 294 7.40 36.29 -5.75
CA LEU A 294 7.28 37.74 -5.70
C LEU A 294 8.53 38.33 -5.05
N SER A 295 9.19 39.28 -5.71
CA SER A 295 10.34 39.99 -5.15
C SER A 295 9.92 41.40 -4.72
N PHE A 296 10.10 41.69 -3.43
CA PHE A 296 9.76 42.95 -2.80
C PHE A 296 11.04 43.78 -2.66
N CYS A 297 11.12 44.90 -3.37
CA CYS A 297 12.26 45.81 -3.32
C CYS A 297 11.88 47.10 -2.58
N ALA A 298 12.54 47.36 -1.45
CA ALA A 298 12.38 48.60 -0.69
C ALA A 298 13.40 49.65 -1.14
N LYS A 299 13.11 50.93 -0.88
CA LYS A 299 14.06 52.03 -1.16
C LYS A 299 15.29 52.02 -0.24
N ASP A 300 15.15 51.42 0.94
CA ASP A 300 16.13 51.44 2.02
C ASP A 300 16.08 50.15 2.84
N SER A 301 17.21 49.79 3.47
CA SER A 301 17.36 48.55 4.24
C SER A 301 16.44 48.49 5.46
N GLN A 302 16.08 49.65 6.02
CA GLN A 302 15.09 49.76 7.10
C GLN A 302 13.69 49.39 6.60
N GLY A 303 13.26 49.94 5.46
CA GLY A 303 11.99 49.58 4.83
C GLY A 303 11.88 48.09 4.50
N GLN A 304 12.96 47.47 4.01
CA GLN A 304 13.04 46.03 3.77
C GLN A 304 12.82 45.25 5.08
N ALA A 305 13.56 45.59 6.14
CA ALA A 305 13.48 44.90 7.42
C ALA A 305 12.09 45.00 8.05
N VAL A 306 11.43 46.16 7.94
CA VAL A 306 10.06 46.37 8.43
C VAL A 306 9.07 45.46 7.70
N TRP A 307 9.11 45.43 6.36
CA TRP A 307 8.21 44.59 5.57
C TRP A 307 8.47 43.10 5.79
N GLN A 308 9.72 42.68 5.73
CA GLN A 308 10.10 41.29 5.97
C GLN A 308 9.64 40.83 7.36
N TRP A 309 9.87 41.64 8.40
CA TRP A 309 9.43 41.33 9.75
C TRP A 309 7.91 41.27 9.85
N LYS A 310 7.18 42.28 9.35
CA LYS A 310 5.71 42.31 9.42
C LYS A 310 5.06 41.15 8.68
N VAL A 311 5.53 40.82 7.49
CA VAL A 311 5.02 39.67 6.72
C VAL A 311 5.33 38.36 7.46
N THR A 312 6.55 38.18 7.96
CA THR A 312 6.93 36.99 8.73
C THR A 312 6.05 36.81 9.97
N GLN A 313 5.78 37.89 10.70
CA GLN A 313 4.90 37.85 11.87
C GLN A 313 3.45 37.54 11.49
N ALA A 314 2.92 38.17 10.43
CA ALA A 314 1.55 37.90 9.96
C ALA A 314 1.37 36.43 9.54
N VAL A 315 2.35 35.86 8.83
CA VAL A 315 2.37 34.43 8.47
C VAL A 315 2.38 33.54 9.72
N ARG A 316 3.18 33.86 10.74
CA ARG A 316 3.22 33.09 12.00
C ARG A 316 1.87 33.12 12.72
N GLN A 317 1.20 34.27 12.74
CA GLN A 317 -0.11 34.43 13.37
C GLN A 317 -1.19 33.65 12.60
N ALA A 318 -1.19 33.74 11.27
CA ALA A 318 -2.11 32.99 10.42
C ALA A 318 -1.98 31.47 10.59
N LEU A 319 -0.75 30.96 10.82
CA LEU A 319 -0.50 29.53 11.05
C LEU A 319 -0.91 29.05 12.46
N ARG A 320 -0.78 29.89 13.48
CA ARG A 320 -1.10 29.53 14.88
C ARG A 320 -2.59 29.68 15.23
N GLY A 321 -3.34 30.47 14.47
CA GLY A 321 -4.75 30.76 14.74
C GLY A 321 -4.99 31.60 16.01
N LYS A 322 -3.94 32.05 16.71
CA LYS A 322 -3.99 32.94 17.88
C LYS A 322 -3.47 34.33 17.53
N LYS A 323 -4.22 35.37 17.94
CA LYS A 323 -3.84 36.78 17.80
C LYS A 323 -2.94 37.22 18.97
N ASP A 324 -1.84 36.52 19.18
CA ASP A 324 -0.86 36.89 20.21
C ASP A 324 0.21 37.77 19.57
N PHE A 325 0.29 39.02 20.01
CA PHE A 325 1.39 39.93 19.67
C PHE A 325 2.36 39.95 20.85
N PRO A 326 3.54 39.32 20.75
CA PRO A 326 4.65 39.78 21.57
C PRO A 326 5.06 41.16 21.07
N VAL A 327 5.15 42.12 21.99
CA VAL A 327 5.90 43.36 21.78
C VAL A 327 7.32 42.98 21.37
N LEU A 328 7.89 43.70 20.41
CA LEU A 328 9.29 43.56 19.98
C LEU A 328 10.20 43.28 21.20
N GLY A 329 10.72 42.05 21.30
CA GLY A 329 11.70 41.64 22.32
C GLY A 329 11.26 40.69 23.44
N ALA A 330 10.04 40.12 23.44
CA ALA A 330 9.63 39.16 24.48
C ALA A 330 9.52 37.70 23.98
N GLY A 331 10.50 36.85 24.34
CA GLY A 331 10.29 35.42 24.65
C GLY A 331 10.49 34.34 23.56
N LEU A 332 11.69 33.75 23.52
CA LEU A 332 12.03 32.30 23.42
C LEU A 332 11.18 31.35 22.55
N GLU A 333 11.05 31.56 21.25
CA GLU A 333 10.71 30.49 20.28
C GLU A 333 11.34 30.79 18.91
N PRO A 334 11.61 29.78 18.06
CA PRO A 334 12.41 29.97 16.84
C PRO A 334 11.90 31.15 15.99
N PRO A 335 12.78 32.00 15.45
CA PRO A 335 12.39 33.22 14.74
C PRO A 335 11.64 32.97 13.42
N GLU A 336 11.65 31.74 12.90
CA GLU A 336 11.18 31.41 11.55
C GLU A 336 9.91 30.52 11.56
N PRO A 337 8.97 30.74 10.63
CA PRO A 337 7.80 29.87 10.45
C PRO A 337 8.22 28.48 9.91
N PRO A 338 7.48 27.41 10.20
CA PRO A 338 7.83 26.06 9.76
C PRO A 338 7.89 25.98 8.22
N THR A 339 8.94 25.30 7.72
CA THR A 339 9.16 25.09 6.28
C THR A 339 8.09 24.19 5.68
N HIS A 340 7.67 23.16 6.41
CA HIS A 340 6.61 22.22 6.05
C HIS A 340 5.27 22.67 6.67
N ARG A 341 4.21 22.71 5.86
CA ARG A 341 2.89 23.21 6.28
C ARG A 341 1.78 22.40 5.64
N CYS A 342 0.64 22.27 6.31
CA CYS A 342 -0.54 21.62 5.73
C CYS A 342 -1.60 22.67 5.39
N ALA A 343 -2.06 22.67 4.14
CA ALA A 343 -3.10 23.59 3.68
C ALA A 343 -3.76 23.07 2.39
N ALA A 344 -4.98 23.55 2.13
CA ALA A 344 -5.67 23.34 0.86
C ALA A 344 -5.48 24.57 -0.04
N TYR A 345 -5.13 24.35 -1.31
CA TYR A 345 -5.01 25.40 -2.32
C TYR A 345 -5.61 24.94 -3.64
N THR A 346 -6.32 25.84 -4.32
CA THR A 346 -6.80 25.60 -5.69
C THR A 346 -5.97 26.42 -6.65
N PHE A 347 -5.26 25.74 -7.53
CA PHE A 347 -4.41 26.35 -8.54
C PHE A 347 -5.26 27.08 -9.60
N ARG A 348 -4.84 28.28 -9.95
CA ARG A 348 -5.48 29.18 -10.91
C ARG A 348 -4.63 29.39 -12.16
N ALA A 349 -3.31 29.29 -12.04
CA ALA A 349 -2.40 29.49 -13.16
C ALA A 349 -2.58 28.40 -14.23
N GLU A 350 -2.41 28.80 -15.50
CA GLU A 350 -2.37 27.88 -16.63
C GLU A 350 -1.16 26.94 -16.50
N GLY A 351 -1.39 25.64 -16.62
CA GLY A 351 -0.36 24.63 -16.44
C GLY A 351 -0.94 23.27 -16.06
N ARG A 352 -0.05 22.35 -15.65
CA ARG A 352 -0.40 20.97 -15.28
C ARG A 352 -1.47 20.86 -14.18
N LEU A 353 -1.46 21.81 -13.26
CA LEU A 353 -2.32 21.83 -12.08
C LEU A 353 -3.50 22.81 -12.22
N CYS A 354 -3.74 23.39 -13.39
CA CYS A 354 -4.80 24.39 -13.57
C CYS A 354 -6.16 23.89 -13.05
N GLN A 355 -6.79 24.67 -12.18
CA GLN A 355 -8.05 24.39 -11.48
C GLN A 355 -8.02 23.18 -10.53
N ALA A 356 -6.88 22.53 -10.33
CA ALA A 356 -6.75 21.43 -9.38
C ALA A 356 -6.71 21.97 -7.95
N THR A 357 -7.38 21.27 -7.03
CA THR A 357 -7.29 21.51 -5.59
C THR A 357 -6.31 20.51 -4.99
N TYR A 358 -5.21 21.00 -4.42
CA TYR A 358 -4.30 20.22 -3.61
C TYR A 358 -4.58 20.43 -2.13
N GLU A 359 -4.69 19.34 -1.38
CA GLU A 359 -4.83 19.32 0.07
C GLU A 359 -3.77 18.38 0.65
N GLY A 360 -2.87 18.93 1.46
CA GLY A 360 -1.80 18.14 2.04
C GLY A 360 -0.64 19.00 2.51
N GLU A 361 0.51 18.36 2.62
CA GLU A 361 1.77 18.98 3.01
C GLU A 361 2.37 19.83 1.87
N TRP A 362 3.00 20.93 2.24
CA TRP A 362 3.68 21.88 1.36
C TRP A 362 5.06 22.17 1.90
N CYS A 363 6.03 22.33 1.03
CA CYS A 363 7.37 22.79 1.36
C CYS A 363 7.76 23.92 0.41
N ARG A 364 8.04 25.11 0.94
CA ARG A 364 8.48 26.30 0.18
C ARG A 364 7.61 26.61 -1.06
N GLY A 365 6.29 26.61 -0.90
CA GLY A 365 5.35 26.89 -2.00
C GLY A 365 5.08 25.71 -2.94
N ARG A 366 5.66 24.54 -2.71
CA ARG A 366 5.45 23.37 -3.58
C ARG A 366 4.76 22.23 -2.82
N PRO A 367 3.83 21.49 -3.47
CA PRO A 367 3.30 20.24 -2.92
C PRO A 367 4.44 19.30 -2.50
N HIS A 368 4.38 18.78 -1.28
CA HIS A 368 5.43 17.93 -0.70
C HIS A 368 4.81 16.94 0.29
N GLY A 369 5.51 15.85 0.63
CA GLY A 369 5.02 14.90 1.62
C GLY A 369 3.70 14.27 1.20
N LYS A 370 2.82 13.98 2.15
CA LYS A 370 1.52 13.36 1.85
C LYS A 370 0.51 14.42 1.40
N GLY A 371 -0.23 14.11 0.33
CA GLY A 371 -1.29 14.98 -0.14
C GLY A 371 -2.28 14.31 -1.09
N THR A 372 -3.34 15.06 -1.39
CA THR A 372 -4.38 14.69 -2.35
C THR A 372 -4.59 15.83 -3.32
N LEU A 373 -4.57 15.51 -4.61
CA LEU A 373 -4.79 16.42 -5.72
C LEU A 373 -6.08 16.01 -6.44
N LYS A 374 -7.03 16.94 -6.57
CA LYS A 374 -8.35 16.71 -7.18
C LYS A 374 -8.55 17.72 -8.30
N TRP A 375 -8.90 17.26 -9.49
CA TRP A 375 -9.21 18.13 -10.62
C TRP A 375 -10.73 18.24 -10.81
N PRO A 376 -11.23 19.34 -11.41
CA PRO A 376 -12.66 19.52 -11.67
C PRO A 376 -13.24 18.51 -12.66
N ASP A 377 -12.39 17.93 -13.51
CA ASP A 377 -12.76 16.89 -14.48
C ASP A 377 -12.96 15.50 -13.84
N GLY A 378 -12.79 15.39 -12.52
CA GLY A 378 -12.93 14.14 -11.75
C GLY A 378 -11.63 13.35 -11.62
N ARG A 379 -10.53 13.77 -12.26
CA ARG A 379 -9.21 13.16 -12.01
C ARG A 379 -8.82 13.38 -10.56
N ASN A 380 -8.15 12.39 -9.98
CA ASN A 380 -7.56 12.55 -8.66
C ASN A 380 -6.23 11.81 -8.53
N HIS A 381 -5.42 12.26 -7.58
CA HIS A 381 -4.19 11.61 -7.18
C HIS A 381 -4.00 11.76 -5.67
N ALA A 382 -3.90 10.66 -4.95
CA ALA A 382 -3.61 10.63 -3.53
C ALA A 382 -2.30 9.88 -3.30
N GLY A 383 -1.33 10.51 -2.63
CA GLY A 383 -0.02 9.89 -2.42
C GLY A 383 1.03 10.86 -1.92
N ASN A 384 2.29 10.45 -2.08
CA ASN A 384 3.44 11.26 -1.72
C ASN A 384 3.81 12.23 -2.87
N PHE A 385 4.34 13.39 -2.51
CA PHE A 385 4.78 14.43 -3.41
C PHE A 385 6.19 14.90 -3.02
N CYS A 386 6.99 15.26 -4.01
CA CYS A 386 8.30 15.89 -3.80
C CYS A 386 8.47 17.03 -4.81
N GLN A 387 8.83 18.23 -4.33
CA GLN A 387 9.04 19.44 -5.14
C GLN A 387 7.90 19.78 -6.13
N GLY A 388 6.66 19.44 -5.79
CA GLY A 388 5.48 19.68 -6.60
C GLY A 388 5.14 18.59 -7.62
N LEU A 389 5.87 17.47 -7.62
CA LEU A 389 5.64 16.31 -8.47
C LEU A 389 5.24 15.09 -7.63
N GLU A 390 4.47 14.18 -8.23
CA GLU A 390 4.11 12.90 -7.62
C GLU A 390 5.40 12.07 -7.42
N HIS A 391 5.59 11.54 -6.21
CA HIS A 391 6.79 10.81 -5.82
C HIS A 391 6.45 9.68 -4.85
N GLY A 392 7.19 8.57 -4.85
CA GLY A 392 6.91 7.42 -4.00
C GLY A 392 5.57 6.77 -4.33
N PHE A 393 4.89 6.17 -3.35
CA PHE A 393 3.59 5.53 -3.59
C PHE A 393 2.47 6.55 -3.81
N GLY A 394 1.61 6.27 -4.78
CA GLY A 394 0.40 7.05 -5.02
C GLY A 394 -0.67 6.29 -5.82
N ILE A 395 -1.91 6.68 -5.58
CA ILE A 395 -3.10 6.18 -6.27
C ILE A 395 -3.63 7.29 -7.18
N ARG A 396 -3.72 7.04 -8.48
CA ARG A 396 -4.32 7.92 -9.47
C ARG A 396 -5.64 7.35 -9.97
N LEU A 397 -6.72 8.14 -9.94
CA LEU A 397 -7.97 7.80 -10.63
C LEU A 397 -8.17 8.73 -11.82
N LEU A 398 -8.48 8.11 -12.96
CA LEU A 398 -8.78 8.80 -14.22
C LEU A 398 -10.22 8.44 -14.62
N PRO A 399 -11.17 9.39 -14.61
CA PRO A 399 -12.53 9.15 -15.10
C PRO A 399 -12.52 8.94 -16.61
N GLN A 400 -13.35 8.00 -17.09
CA GLN A 400 -13.70 7.90 -18.50
C GLN A 400 -15.05 8.58 -18.79
N ALA A 401 -15.38 8.75 -20.08
CA ALA A 401 -16.57 9.47 -20.55
C ALA A 401 -17.92 8.93 -20.05
N SER A 402 -17.96 7.71 -19.48
CA SER A 402 -19.13 7.17 -18.77
C SER A 402 -18.99 7.42 -17.27
N GLU A 403 -19.98 8.08 -16.65
CA GLU A 403 -19.95 8.59 -15.27
C GLU A 403 -19.65 7.55 -14.15
N ASP A 404 -19.71 6.25 -14.46
CA ASP A 404 -19.47 5.14 -13.50
C ASP A 404 -18.18 4.33 -13.71
N ARG A 405 -17.31 4.67 -14.69
CA ARG A 405 -16.05 3.93 -14.93
C ARG A 405 -14.80 4.79 -14.80
N PHE A 406 -13.82 4.27 -14.07
CA PHE A 406 -12.54 4.91 -13.78
C PHE A 406 -11.40 3.93 -14.04
N ASP A 407 -10.32 4.42 -14.62
CA ASP A 407 -9.04 3.73 -14.58
C ASP A 407 -8.36 4.06 -13.23
N CYS A 408 -7.91 3.03 -12.51
CA CYS A 408 -7.26 3.16 -11.21
C CYS A 408 -5.82 2.66 -11.28
N TYR A 409 -4.86 3.53 -11.04
CA TYR A 409 -3.43 3.25 -11.08
C TYR A 409 -2.87 3.32 -9.66
N LYS A 410 -2.41 2.20 -9.12
CA LYS A 410 -1.75 2.08 -7.81
C LYS A 410 -0.29 1.75 -8.05
N CYS A 411 0.57 2.76 -8.11
CA CYS A 411 1.95 2.62 -8.60
C CYS A 411 2.95 3.39 -7.72
N HIS A 412 4.25 3.12 -7.93
CA HIS A 412 5.28 4.06 -7.52
C HIS A 412 5.42 5.16 -8.58
N TRP A 413 5.75 6.35 -8.11
CA TRP A 413 5.91 7.56 -8.89
C TRP A 413 7.31 8.11 -8.64
N ARG A 414 7.94 8.61 -9.70
CA ARG A 414 9.18 9.36 -9.62
C ARG A 414 9.06 10.53 -10.56
N ASP A 415 9.18 11.73 -10.01
CA ASP A 415 9.10 12.99 -10.74
C ASP A 415 7.85 13.09 -11.64
N GLY A 416 6.71 12.63 -11.14
CA GLY A 416 5.41 12.67 -11.84
C GLY A 416 5.13 11.49 -12.79
N VAL A 417 6.11 10.61 -12.99
CA VAL A 417 6.03 9.48 -13.93
C VAL A 417 5.91 8.15 -13.19
N MET A 418 5.10 7.22 -13.69
CA MET A 418 4.99 5.87 -13.09
C MET A 418 6.28 5.09 -13.27
N CYS A 419 6.73 4.45 -12.20
CA CYS A 419 7.91 3.59 -12.20
C CYS A 419 7.71 2.42 -11.22
N GLY A 420 8.55 1.39 -11.31
CA GLY A 420 8.54 0.27 -10.37
C GLY A 420 7.26 -0.57 -10.46
N TYR A 421 6.97 -1.37 -9.44
CA TYR A 421 5.78 -2.21 -9.42
C TYR A 421 4.50 -1.38 -9.24
N GLY A 422 3.46 -1.74 -9.98
CA GLY A 422 2.15 -1.12 -9.92
C GLY A 422 1.01 -2.06 -10.29
N ILE A 423 -0.19 -1.71 -9.85
CA ILE A 423 -1.45 -2.39 -10.18
C ILE A 423 -2.35 -1.37 -10.87
N CYS A 424 -2.75 -1.68 -12.10
CA CYS A 424 -3.67 -0.86 -12.89
C CYS A 424 -4.96 -1.63 -13.13
N GLU A 425 -6.07 -1.08 -12.67
CA GLU A 425 -7.41 -1.59 -12.93
C GLU A 425 -8.03 -0.65 -13.96
N TYR A 426 -8.20 -1.14 -15.19
CA TYR A 426 -8.76 -0.35 -16.29
C TYR A 426 -10.29 -0.38 -16.24
N SER A 427 -10.90 0.67 -16.77
CA SER A 427 -12.33 0.77 -17.02
C SER A 427 -12.84 -0.31 -17.98
N SER A 428 -11.98 -0.90 -18.82
CA SER A 428 -12.26 -2.08 -19.66
C SER A 428 -12.43 -3.38 -18.85
N ASP A 429 -12.40 -3.32 -17.53
CA ASP A 429 -12.32 -4.46 -16.58
C ASP A 429 -11.03 -5.28 -16.69
N GLU A 430 -10.05 -4.82 -17.47
CA GLU A 430 -8.72 -5.41 -17.51
C GLU A 430 -7.91 -5.01 -16.27
N VAL A 431 -7.08 -5.92 -15.77
CA VAL A 431 -6.20 -5.68 -14.62
C VAL A 431 -4.78 -6.02 -15.01
N TYR A 432 -3.90 -5.03 -14.92
CA TYR A 432 -2.46 -5.21 -15.04
C TYR A 432 -1.79 -5.19 -13.66
N LYS A 433 -0.92 -6.17 -13.39
CA LYS A 433 -0.10 -6.27 -12.18
C LYS A 433 1.34 -6.52 -12.61
N GLY A 434 2.20 -5.51 -12.52
CA GLY A 434 3.57 -5.65 -13.02
C GLY A 434 4.40 -4.39 -12.87
N TYR A 435 5.59 -4.40 -13.46
CA TYR A 435 6.50 -3.27 -13.40
C TYR A 435 6.20 -2.21 -14.48
N PHE A 436 6.61 -0.98 -14.17
CA PHE A 436 6.51 0.20 -15.00
C PHE A 436 7.87 0.89 -15.12
N GLN A 437 8.14 1.44 -16.28
CA GLN A 437 9.29 2.32 -16.53
C GLN A 437 8.82 3.45 -17.47
N GLU A 438 9.14 4.68 -17.11
CA GLU A 438 8.77 5.88 -17.88
C GLU A 438 7.26 5.96 -18.21
N GLY A 439 6.39 5.51 -17.29
CA GLY A 439 4.94 5.53 -17.51
C GLY A 439 4.40 4.36 -18.34
N LEU A 440 5.26 3.48 -18.86
CA LEU A 440 4.87 2.34 -19.70
C LEU A 440 5.09 1.02 -18.97
N ARG A 441 4.28 0.01 -19.29
CA ARG A 441 4.49 -1.37 -18.81
C ARG A 441 5.87 -1.84 -19.24
N HIS A 442 6.66 -2.34 -18.30
CA HIS A 442 8.04 -2.77 -18.54
C HIS A 442 8.40 -3.91 -17.58
N GLY A 443 9.35 -4.77 -17.94
CA GLY A 443 9.76 -5.90 -17.10
C GLY A 443 8.67 -6.96 -16.96
N PHE A 444 8.66 -7.70 -15.86
CA PHE A 444 7.64 -8.72 -15.63
C PHE A 444 6.25 -8.11 -15.31
N GLY A 445 5.20 -8.69 -15.89
CA GLY A 445 3.84 -8.29 -15.58
C GLY A 445 2.78 -9.28 -16.04
N VAL A 446 1.65 -9.27 -15.33
CA VAL A 446 0.46 -10.05 -15.62
C VAL A 446 -0.64 -9.10 -16.09
N LEU A 447 -1.22 -9.35 -17.25
CA LEU A 447 -2.41 -8.67 -17.76
C LEU A 447 -3.55 -9.68 -17.87
N GLU A 448 -4.66 -9.41 -17.19
CA GLU A 448 -5.81 -10.29 -17.12
C GLU A 448 -7.08 -9.52 -17.52
N SER A 449 -7.93 -10.14 -18.32
CA SER A 449 -9.26 -9.63 -18.62
C SER A 449 -10.22 -9.81 -17.44
N GLY A 450 -11.22 -8.93 -17.32
CA GLY A 450 -12.23 -9.07 -16.29
C GLY A 450 -13.04 -10.38 -16.42
N PRO A 451 -13.60 -10.90 -15.32
CA PRO A 451 -14.34 -12.17 -15.32
C PRO A 451 -15.63 -12.17 -16.15
N GLN A 452 -16.08 -11.00 -16.60
CA GLN A 452 -17.26 -10.82 -17.48
C GLN A 452 -16.88 -10.35 -18.90
N ALA A 453 -15.59 -10.34 -19.23
CA ALA A 453 -15.14 -9.92 -20.55
C ALA A 453 -15.63 -10.91 -21.63
N PRO A 454 -16.05 -10.42 -22.82
CA PRO A 454 -16.53 -11.27 -23.89
C PRO A 454 -15.43 -12.18 -24.47
N LYS A 455 -14.15 -11.82 -24.29
CA LYS A 455 -12.99 -12.61 -24.66
C LYS A 455 -12.01 -12.62 -23.49
N PRO A 456 -12.15 -13.57 -22.54
CA PRO A 456 -11.25 -13.64 -21.41
C PRO A 456 -9.86 -14.08 -21.89
N PHE A 457 -8.84 -13.29 -21.59
CA PHE A 457 -7.46 -13.69 -21.80
C PHE A 457 -6.62 -13.35 -20.57
N ARG A 458 -5.53 -14.09 -20.39
CA ARG A 458 -4.51 -13.83 -19.38
C ARG A 458 -3.12 -13.95 -19.99
N TYR A 459 -2.35 -12.89 -19.94
CA TYR A 459 -0.94 -12.88 -20.32
C TYR A 459 -0.06 -12.73 -19.09
N THR A 460 0.93 -13.61 -18.95
CA THR A 460 1.94 -13.60 -17.88
C THR A 460 3.31 -13.64 -18.53
N GLY A 461 4.08 -12.56 -18.47
CA GLY A 461 5.35 -12.51 -19.20
C GLY A 461 6.10 -11.21 -19.06
N HIS A 462 7.13 -11.06 -19.88
CA HIS A 462 7.92 -9.85 -19.95
C HIS A 462 7.26 -8.79 -20.87
N TRP A 463 7.49 -7.54 -20.52
CA TRP A 463 6.96 -6.34 -21.16
C TRP A 463 8.09 -5.38 -21.47
N GLU A 464 8.01 -4.72 -22.62
CA GLU A 464 8.97 -3.70 -23.02
C GLU A 464 8.24 -2.55 -23.68
N ARG A 465 8.37 -1.35 -23.10
CA ARG A 465 7.75 -0.10 -23.60
C ARG A 465 6.26 -0.26 -23.94
N GLY A 466 5.52 -0.94 -23.07
CA GLY A 466 4.08 -1.14 -23.20
C GLY A 466 3.66 -2.36 -24.03
N GLN A 467 4.58 -3.10 -24.63
CA GLN A 467 4.31 -4.23 -25.53
C GLN A 467 4.82 -5.56 -24.94
N LYS A 468 4.19 -6.68 -25.31
CA LYS A 468 4.66 -8.03 -24.93
C LYS A 468 6.02 -8.29 -25.61
N SER A 469 7.01 -8.75 -24.85
CA SER A 469 8.37 -8.97 -25.33
C SER A 469 9.05 -10.06 -24.50
N GLY A 470 9.95 -10.85 -25.08
CA GLY A 470 10.68 -11.91 -24.38
C GLY A 470 9.82 -13.15 -24.10
N TYR A 471 10.21 -13.96 -23.10
CA TYR A 471 9.45 -15.15 -22.72
C TYR A 471 8.14 -14.78 -22.02
N GLY A 472 7.04 -15.42 -22.43
CA GLY A 472 5.73 -15.16 -21.84
C GLY A 472 4.68 -16.21 -22.22
N VAL A 473 3.67 -16.33 -21.37
CA VAL A 473 2.56 -17.28 -21.50
C VAL A 473 1.26 -16.51 -21.70
N GLU A 474 0.48 -16.88 -22.71
CA GLU A 474 -0.85 -16.36 -22.98
C GLU A 474 -1.87 -17.49 -22.92
N GLU A 475 -2.90 -17.30 -22.11
CA GLU A 475 -4.07 -18.17 -22.04
C GLU A 475 -5.26 -17.43 -22.67
N ASP A 476 -5.79 -18.00 -23.74
CA ASP A 476 -7.00 -17.56 -24.43
C ASP A 476 -8.17 -18.41 -23.90
N GLY A 477 -8.98 -17.82 -23.03
CA GLY A 477 -10.10 -18.49 -22.40
C GLY A 477 -11.32 -18.68 -23.31
N ASP A 478 -11.36 -18.03 -24.48
CA ASP A 478 -12.43 -18.20 -25.48
C ASP A 478 -12.15 -19.46 -26.32
N ARG A 479 -10.90 -19.62 -26.77
CA ARG A 479 -10.47 -20.80 -27.54
C ARG A 479 -10.05 -22.00 -26.70
N GLY A 480 -9.79 -21.79 -25.40
CA GLY A 480 -9.17 -22.81 -24.56
C GLY A 480 -7.75 -23.14 -25.03
N GLU A 481 -7.02 -22.13 -25.49
CA GLU A 481 -5.66 -22.28 -26.03
C GLU A 481 -4.65 -21.62 -25.09
N ARG A 482 -3.50 -22.27 -24.91
CA ARG A 482 -2.36 -21.73 -24.19
C ARG A 482 -1.17 -21.65 -25.13
N TYR A 483 -0.56 -20.48 -25.21
CA TYR A 483 0.72 -20.28 -25.88
C TYR A 483 1.82 -20.03 -24.85
N ILE A 484 2.90 -20.80 -24.93
CA ILE A 484 4.10 -20.71 -24.11
C ILE A 484 5.28 -20.45 -25.06
N GLY A 485 5.90 -19.28 -24.99
CA GLY A 485 7.03 -19.03 -25.89
C GLY A 485 7.50 -17.60 -25.91
N MET A 486 8.18 -17.26 -27.00
CA MET A 486 8.81 -15.97 -27.17
C MET A 486 7.84 -14.95 -27.82
N TRP A 487 8.02 -13.68 -27.43
CA TRP A 487 7.23 -12.54 -27.85
C TRP A 487 8.14 -11.41 -28.34
N GLN A 488 7.70 -10.68 -29.34
CA GLN A 488 8.38 -9.48 -29.82
C GLN A 488 7.33 -8.47 -30.31
N ALA A 489 7.43 -7.22 -29.83
CA ALA A 489 6.56 -6.12 -30.25
C ALA A 489 5.05 -6.45 -30.19
N GLY A 490 4.62 -7.17 -29.15
CA GLY A 490 3.22 -7.54 -28.94
C GLY A 490 2.75 -8.80 -29.68
N GLN A 491 3.61 -9.43 -30.49
CA GLN A 491 3.26 -10.58 -31.34
C GLN A 491 4.08 -11.82 -30.95
N ARG A 492 3.54 -13.02 -31.20
CA ARG A 492 4.25 -14.29 -31.04
C ARG A 492 5.41 -14.34 -32.03
N HIS A 493 6.61 -14.62 -31.53
CA HIS A 493 7.83 -14.59 -32.32
C HIS A 493 8.82 -15.65 -31.79
N GLY A 494 9.64 -16.24 -32.66
CA GLY A 494 10.64 -17.23 -32.24
C GLY A 494 10.01 -18.58 -31.85
N PRO A 495 10.70 -19.42 -31.09
CA PRO A 495 10.16 -20.70 -30.67
C PRO A 495 8.93 -20.51 -29.78
N GLY A 496 7.96 -21.42 -29.90
CA GLY A 496 6.78 -21.47 -29.05
C GLY A 496 6.12 -22.85 -29.03
N VAL A 497 5.43 -23.13 -27.93
CA VAL A 497 4.57 -24.30 -27.71
C VAL A 497 3.14 -23.81 -27.53
N MET A 498 2.20 -24.42 -28.23
CA MET A 498 0.78 -24.16 -28.12
C MET A 498 0.08 -25.42 -27.64
N VAL A 499 -0.76 -25.31 -26.61
CA VAL A 499 -1.53 -26.41 -26.03
C VAL A 499 -2.99 -26.03 -26.09
N THR A 500 -3.82 -26.92 -26.61
CA THR A 500 -5.27 -26.73 -26.69
C THR A 500 -5.97 -27.48 -25.56
N GLN A 501 -7.19 -27.06 -25.20
CA GLN A 501 -8.04 -27.76 -24.22
C GLN A 501 -8.35 -29.20 -24.63
N ALA A 502 -8.30 -29.50 -25.92
CA ALA A 502 -8.50 -30.82 -26.47
C ALA A 502 -7.30 -31.75 -26.15
N GLY A 503 -6.14 -31.19 -25.78
CA GLY A 503 -4.91 -31.94 -25.49
C GLY A 503 -3.94 -32.01 -26.67
N VAL A 504 -4.31 -31.40 -27.81
CA VAL A 504 -3.41 -31.23 -28.97
C VAL A 504 -2.33 -30.21 -28.62
N CYS A 505 -1.07 -30.57 -28.84
CA CYS A 505 0.09 -29.74 -28.59
C CYS A 505 0.89 -29.51 -29.86
N TYR A 506 1.24 -28.26 -30.14
CA TYR A 506 2.10 -27.86 -31.26
C TYR A 506 3.38 -27.20 -30.73
N GLN A 507 4.54 -27.61 -31.23
CA GLN A 507 5.83 -26.96 -31.01
C GLN A 507 6.40 -26.50 -32.35
N GLY A 508 6.78 -25.23 -32.45
CA GLY A 508 7.41 -24.72 -33.67
C GLY A 508 7.88 -23.29 -33.54
N THR A 509 8.25 -22.67 -34.68
CA THR A 509 8.66 -21.27 -34.72
C THR A 509 7.51 -20.37 -35.20
N PHE A 510 7.36 -19.22 -34.56
CA PHE A 510 6.39 -18.19 -34.85
C PHE A 510 7.07 -16.93 -35.39
N GLN A 511 6.41 -16.24 -36.30
CA GLN A 511 6.82 -14.92 -36.77
C GLN A 511 5.56 -14.09 -37.02
N ALA A 512 5.38 -13.03 -36.23
CA ALA A 512 4.22 -12.14 -36.32
C ALA A 512 2.88 -12.90 -36.21
N ASP A 513 2.72 -13.66 -35.12
CA ASP A 513 1.55 -14.49 -34.81
C ASP A 513 1.30 -15.69 -35.74
N LYS A 514 2.13 -15.89 -36.77
CA LYS A 514 1.98 -16.96 -37.76
C LYS A 514 3.05 -18.01 -37.57
N THR A 515 2.70 -19.27 -37.80
CA THR A 515 3.66 -20.37 -37.81
C THR A 515 4.52 -20.36 -39.05
N VAL A 516 5.81 -20.65 -38.88
CA VAL A 516 6.79 -20.68 -39.96
C VAL A 516 7.71 -21.88 -39.79
N GLY A 517 7.91 -22.62 -40.89
CA GLY A 517 8.93 -23.66 -40.98
C GLY A 517 8.44 -25.04 -40.53
N ALA A 518 9.38 -25.83 -40.03
CA ALA A 518 9.12 -27.15 -39.48
C ALA A 518 8.62 -27.03 -38.04
N GLY A 519 7.72 -27.94 -37.66
CA GLY A 519 7.19 -28.05 -36.32
C GLY A 519 6.85 -29.49 -35.97
N ILE A 520 6.40 -29.66 -34.74
CA ILE A 520 5.96 -30.92 -34.16
C ILE A 520 4.52 -30.73 -33.68
N LEU A 521 3.63 -31.63 -34.04
CA LEU A 521 2.25 -31.66 -33.57
C LEU A 521 1.98 -33.01 -32.90
N LEU A 522 1.61 -32.97 -31.62
CA LEU A 522 1.12 -34.13 -30.86
C LEU A 522 -0.39 -34.05 -30.78
N SER A 523 -1.06 -35.11 -31.23
CA SER A 523 -2.51 -35.25 -31.18
C SER A 523 -2.95 -35.90 -29.86
N GLU A 524 -4.24 -35.86 -29.56
CA GLU A 524 -4.80 -36.42 -28.31
C GLU A 524 -4.54 -37.92 -28.12
N ASP A 525 -4.41 -38.64 -29.24
CA ASP A 525 -4.16 -40.07 -29.28
C ASP A 525 -2.68 -40.44 -29.11
N ASP A 526 -1.79 -39.48 -28.85
CA ASP A 526 -0.32 -39.61 -28.87
C ASP A 526 0.27 -39.79 -30.28
N SER A 527 -0.49 -39.54 -31.34
CA SER A 527 0.06 -39.48 -32.70
C SER A 527 0.92 -38.24 -32.88
N LEU A 528 2.16 -38.45 -33.31
CA LEU A 528 3.18 -37.44 -33.51
C LEU A 528 3.32 -37.11 -34.99
N TYR A 529 3.12 -35.86 -35.38
CA TYR A 529 3.48 -35.36 -36.70
C TYR A 529 4.72 -34.47 -36.61
N GLU A 530 5.73 -34.75 -37.42
CA GLU A 530 6.91 -33.91 -37.65
C GLU A 530 6.93 -33.46 -39.10
N GLY A 531 6.85 -32.16 -39.36
CA GLY A 531 6.81 -31.68 -40.74
C GLY A 531 6.63 -30.19 -40.85
N THR A 532 6.38 -29.70 -42.07
CA THR A 532 6.16 -28.29 -42.32
C THR A 532 4.70 -27.88 -42.10
N PHE A 533 4.52 -26.65 -41.61
CA PHE A 533 3.21 -26.06 -41.35
C PHE A 533 3.02 -24.79 -42.18
N SER A 534 1.77 -24.55 -42.57
CA SER A 534 1.39 -23.30 -43.20
C SER A 534 1.33 -22.17 -42.17
N ARG A 535 1.02 -20.96 -42.61
CA ARG A 535 0.87 -19.79 -41.72
C ARG A 535 -0.33 -19.90 -40.77
N ASP A 536 -1.28 -20.78 -41.08
CA ASP A 536 -2.54 -20.97 -40.35
C ASP A 536 -2.56 -22.33 -39.62
N LEU A 537 -1.39 -22.84 -39.19
CA LEU A 537 -1.25 -24.13 -38.49
C LEU A 537 -1.74 -25.37 -39.28
N THR A 538 -1.89 -25.29 -40.60
CA THR A 538 -2.29 -26.43 -41.42
C THR A 538 -1.09 -27.23 -41.93
N LEU A 539 -1.20 -28.55 -41.93
CA LEU A 539 -0.15 -29.47 -42.38
C LEU A 539 0.09 -29.29 -43.89
N VAL A 540 1.32 -28.97 -44.28
CA VAL A 540 1.69 -28.79 -45.70
C VAL A 540 3.09 -29.34 -45.96
N GLY A 541 3.33 -29.84 -47.17
CA GLY A 541 4.67 -30.28 -47.58
C GLY A 541 5.04 -31.64 -47.02
N LYS A 542 6.34 -31.89 -46.82
CA LYS A 542 6.83 -33.21 -46.35
C LYS A 542 6.67 -33.31 -44.84
N GLY A 543 6.23 -34.48 -44.37
CA GLY A 543 6.13 -34.79 -42.96
C GLY A 543 6.20 -36.28 -42.67
N LYS A 544 6.29 -36.59 -41.38
CA LYS A 544 6.29 -37.93 -40.81
C LYS A 544 5.27 -37.99 -39.69
N VAL A 545 4.33 -38.92 -39.76
CA VAL A 545 3.43 -39.26 -38.65
C VAL A 545 3.93 -40.53 -37.99
N THR A 546 4.14 -40.52 -36.68
CA THR A 546 4.42 -41.70 -35.87
C THR A 546 3.21 -41.96 -34.99
N PHE A 547 2.57 -43.11 -35.19
CA PHE A 547 1.40 -43.53 -34.43
C PHE A 547 1.80 -44.18 -33.08
N PRO A 548 0.89 -44.26 -32.10
CA PRO A 548 1.17 -44.86 -30.79
C PRO A 548 1.57 -46.34 -30.83
N ASN A 549 1.15 -47.05 -31.89
CA ASN A 549 1.48 -48.44 -32.14
C ASN A 549 2.88 -48.62 -32.79
N GLY A 550 3.63 -47.53 -32.98
CA GLY A 550 4.97 -47.54 -33.57
C GLY A 550 4.99 -47.48 -35.10
N PHE A 551 3.84 -47.49 -35.78
CA PHE A 551 3.79 -47.35 -37.23
C PHE A 551 4.18 -45.93 -37.65
N THR A 552 4.89 -45.82 -38.77
CA THR A 552 5.30 -44.51 -39.30
C THR A 552 4.76 -44.29 -40.70
N LEU A 553 4.19 -43.12 -40.95
CA LEU A 553 3.71 -42.67 -42.25
C LEU A 553 4.54 -41.47 -42.70
N GLU A 554 5.41 -41.67 -43.68
CA GLU A 554 6.25 -40.61 -44.25
C GLU A 554 5.70 -40.22 -45.62
N GLY A 555 5.43 -38.92 -45.82
CA GLY A 555 4.75 -38.49 -47.04
C GLY A 555 4.64 -36.97 -47.22
N SER A 556 3.91 -36.59 -48.27
CA SER A 556 3.50 -35.21 -48.50
C SER A 556 2.06 -35.01 -48.02
N PHE A 557 1.87 -33.97 -47.21
CA PHE A 557 0.61 -33.59 -46.57
C PHE A 557 0.12 -32.27 -47.19
N GLY A 558 -1.18 -32.14 -47.41
CA GLY A 558 -1.79 -30.91 -47.89
C GLY A 558 -3.27 -30.80 -47.54
N SER A 559 -3.75 -29.57 -47.40
CA SER A 559 -5.18 -29.29 -47.24
C SER A 559 -5.85 -29.23 -48.61
N GLY A 560 -6.74 -30.19 -48.90
CA GLY A 560 -7.58 -30.16 -50.09
C GLY A 560 -8.78 -29.24 -49.86
N THR A 561 -9.13 -28.40 -50.84
CA THR A 561 -10.31 -27.52 -50.81
C THR A 561 -11.61 -28.32 -50.59
N GLY A 562 -12.00 -28.49 -49.32
CA GLY A 562 -13.31 -29.01 -48.90
C GLY A 562 -13.42 -30.52 -48.59
N ARG A 563 -12.32 -31.30 -48.55
CA ARG A 563 -12.38 -32.76 -48.27
C ARG A 563 -11.36 -33.30 -47.25
N GLY A 564 -10.85 -32.45 -46.36
CA GLY A 564 -9.93 -32.86 -45.30
C GLY A 564 -8.47 -32.97 -45.77
N LEU A 565 -7.63 -33.59 -44.94
CA LEU A 565 -6.20 -33.77 -45.18
C LEU A 565 -5.95 -34.81 -46.26
N TYR A 566 -5.28 -34.41 -47.34
CA TYR A 566 -4.77 -35.32 -48.37
C TYR A 566 -3.33 -35.71 -48.04
N THR A 567 -3.05 -37.01 -47.99
CA THR A 567 -1.73 -37.55 -47.68
C THR A 567 -1.29 -38.51 -48.79
N GLN A 568 -0.06 -38.35 -49.28
CA GLN A 568 0.58 -39.28 -50.20
C GLN A 568 1.92 -39.67 -49.63
N GLY A 569 2.05 -40.92 -49.19
CA GLY A 569 3.22 -41.37 -48.44
C GLY A 569 3.35 -42.89 -48.37
N VAL A 570 4.46 -43.33 -47.78
CA VAL A 570 4.75 -44.73 -47.50
C VAL A 570 4.43 -44.99 -46.03
N LEU A 571 3.56 -45.96 -45.76
CA LEU A 571 3.30 -46.45 -44.41
C LEU A 571 4.27 -47.60 -44.14
N ASP A 572 5.19 -47.40 -43.20
CA ASP A 572 6.07 -48.44 -42.70
C ASP A 572 5.43 -49.12 -41.47
N THR A 573 5.07 -50.39 -41.65
CA THR A 573 4.56 -51.29 -40.61
C THR A 573 5.62 -52.29 -40.13
N ALA A 574 6.85 -52.22 -40.66
CA ALA A 574 7.93 -53.17 -40.44
C ALA A 574 8.94 -52.72 -39.37
N ALA A 575 8.86 -51.48 -38.90
CA ALA A 575 9.60 -51.05 -37.73
C ALA A 575 9.27 -52.00 -36.55
N LEU A 576 10.28 -52.69 -36.00
CA LEU A 576 10.20 -53.21 -34.63
C LEU A 576 9.57 -52.09 -33.79
N PRO A 577 8.48 -52.36 -33.03
CA PRO A 577 7.82 -51.29 -32.32
C PRO A 577 8.90 -50.56 -31.52
N PRO A 578 9.23 -49.28 -31.82
CA PRO A 578 9.92 -48.48 -30.83
C PRO A 578 9.06 -48.63 -29.58
N ASP A 579 9.70 -48.84 -28.43
CA ASP A 579 9.02 -49.09 -27.17
C ASP A 579 7.74 -48.22 -27.14
N PRO A 580 6.51 -48.78 -27.03
CA PRO A 580 5.26 -48.05 -27.25
C PRO A 580 5.10 -46.83 -26.32
N SER A 581 6.00 -46.72 -25.35
CA SER A 581 6.23 -45.59 -24.46
C SER A 581 6.92 -44.38 -25.11
N SER A 582 7.60 -44.51 -26.26
CA SER A 582 8.51 -43.51 -26.84
C SER A 582 7.84 -42.23 -27.35
N THR A 583 6.64 -42.31 -27.95
CA THR A 583 5.85 -41.12 -28.30
C THR A 583 5.12 -40.54 -27.10
N CYS A 584 4.59 -41.39 -26.22
CA CYS A 584 3.87 -40.99 -25.00
C CYS A 584 4.78 -40.28 -23.98
N LYS A 585 6.08 -40.64 -23.94
CA LYS A 585 7.10 -40.03 -23.05
C LYS A 585 7.77 -38.79 -23.65
N ARG A 586 7.42 -38.40 -24.88
CA ARG A 586 8.08 -37.27 -25.55
C ARG A 586 7.72 -35.94 -24.88
N GLN A 587 8.73 -35.12 -24.61
CA GLN A 587 8.57 -33.83 -23.95
C GLN A 587 8.73 -32.69 -24.95
N LEU A 588 7.93 -31.64 -24.78
CA LEU A 588 7.89 -30.46 -25.66
C LEU A 588 8.60 -29.28 -25.03
N GLY A 589 9.13 -28.40 -25.86
CA GLY A 589 9.76 -27.13 -25.47
C GLY A 589 11.15 -27.25 -24.84
N VAL A 590 11.57 -28.46 -24.46
CA VAL A 590 12.92 -28.75 -23.94
C VAL A 590 13.95 -28.37 -25.01
N GLY A 591 14.95 -27.57 -24.62
CA GLY A 591 15.97 -27.00 -25.51
C GLY A 591 15.49 -25.84 -26.41
N ALA A 592 14.19 -25.70 -26.68
CA ALA A 592 13.65 -24.59 -27.47
C ALA A 592 13.68 -23.25 -26.69
N PHE A 593 13.51 -23.32 -25.38
CA PHE A 593 13.71 -22.20 -24.45
C PHE A 593 14.55 -22.71 -23.27
N PRO A 594 15.87 -22.41 -23.23
CA PRO A 594 16.74 -22.79 -22.10
C PRO A 594 16.17 -22.28 -20.78
N VAL A 595 16.20 -23.11 -19.72
CA VAL A 595 15.58 -22.79 -18.43
C VAL A 595 16.12 -21.50 -17.81
N GLU A 596 17.40 -21.21 -18.05
CA GLU A 596 18.09 -20.01 -17.58
C GLU A 596 17.56 -18.75 -18.29
N SER A 597 17.03 -18.86 -19.50
CA SER A 597 16.45 -17.72 -20.22
C SER A 597 14.99 -17.43 -19.86
N ARG A 598 14.32 -18.38 -19.18
CA ARG A 598 12.92 -18.25 -18.76
C ARG A 598 12.84 -17.29 -17.57
N TRP A 599 11.75 -16.52 -17.52
CA TRP A 599 11.41 -15.65 -16.38
C TRP A 599 12.51 -14.67 -15.90
N GLN A 600 13.47 -14.30 -16.76
CA GLN A 600 14.51 -13.31 -16.46
C GLN A 600 13.97 -11.98 -15.92
N GLY A 601 12.79 -11.56 -16.38
CA GLY A 601 12.09 -10.38 -15.85
C GLY A 601 11.65 -10.49 -14.39
N VAL A 602 11.61 -11.69 -13.81
CA VAL A 602 11.32 -11.94 -12.38
C VAL A 602 12.60 -11.94 -11.56
N TYR A 603 13.66 -12.60 -12.04
CA TYR A 603 14.93 -12.71 -11.32
C TYR A 603 15.76 -11.41 -11.36
N ASN A 604 15.82 -10.73 -12.50
CA ASN A 604 16.67 -9.54 -12.68
C ASN A 604 16.34 -8.40 -11.71
N PRO A 605 15.06 -8.01 -11.50
CA PRO A 605 14.75 -6.97 -10.51
C PRO A 605 15.22 -7.32 -9.09
N PHE A 606 15.18 -8.60 -8.72
CA PHE A 606 15.68 -9.07 -7.43
C PHE A 606 17.22 -9.00 -7.36
N ARG A 607 17.92 -9.45 -8.41
CA ARG A 607 19.38 -9.38 -8.49
C ARG A 607 19.87 -7.94 -8.45
N ASP A 608 19.22 -7.05 -9.21
CA ASP A 608 19.51 -5.62 -9.22
C ASP A 608 19.29 -4.99 -7.84
N PHE A 609 18.21 -5.37 -7.15
CA PHE A 609 17.93 -4.92 -5.77
C PHE A 609 19.03 -5.33 -4.78
N VAL A 610 19.48 -6.59 -4.85
CA VAL A 610 20.57 -7.09 -4.03
C VAL A 610 21.89 -6.40 -4.37
N CYS A 611 22.24 -6.27 -5.66
CA CYS A 611 23.45 -5.61 -6.12
C CYS A 611 23.50 -4.12 -5.72
N ALA A 612 22.35 -3.45 -5.66
CA ALA A 612 22.23 -2.07 -5.19
C ALA A 612 22.39 -1.91 -3.66
N GLY A 613 22.59 -3.01 -2.93
CA GLY A 613 22.78 -2.99 -1.47
C GLY A 613 21.46 -2.86 -0.69
N CYS A 614 20.34 -3.29 -1.27
CA CYS A 614 19.00 -3.29 -0.68
C CYS A 614 18.55 -1.92 -0.14
N PRO A 615 18.44 -0.89 -0.99
CA PRO A 615 17.97 0.43 -0.56
C PRO A 615 16.45 0.43 -0.30
N GLY A 616 16.00 1.16 0.72
CA GLY A 616 14.60 1.21 1.16
C GLY A 616 13.62 1.62 0.07
N ASP A 617 13.99 2.55 -0.81
CA ASP A 617 13.14 3.01 -1.91
C ASP A 617 12.82 1.91 -2.94
N LEU A 618 13.77 0.98 -3.17
CA LEU A 618 13.58 -0.16 -4.08
C LEU A 618 12.92 -1.35 -3.37
N GLN A 619 13.00 -1.43 -2.03
CA GLN A 619 12.32 -2.45 -1.25
C GLN A 619 10.79 -2.30 -1.38
N GLU A 620 10.27 -1.08 -1.27
CA GLU A 620 8.85 -0.78 -1.48
C GLU A 620 8.42 -1.17 -2.91
N ALA A 621 9.27 -0.89 -3.91
CA ALA A 621 9.04 -1.26 -5.30
C ALA A 621 9.04 -2.79 -5.54
N LEU A 622 9.85 -3.56 -4.82
CA LEU A 622 9.97 -5.01 -5.00
C LEU A 622 8.87 -5.79 -4.24
N LEU A 623 8.60 -5.43 -2.99
CA LEU A 623 7.61 -6.11 -2.15
C LEU A 623 6.18 -5.84 -2.61
N GLY A 624 5.96 -4.70 -3.27
CA GLY A 624 4.65 -4.25 -3.70
C GLY A 624 3.75 -3.89 -2.50
N PHE A 625 2.51 -3.54 -2.79
CA PHE A 625 1.63 -2.92 -1.80
C PHE A 625 0.68 -3.93 -1.15
N HIS A 626 0.50 -3.81 0.17
CA HIS A 626 -0.67 -4.36 0.85
C HIS A 626 -1.73 -3.24 0.95
N VAL A 627 -2.57 -3.11 -0.07
CA VAL A 627 -3.64 -2.09 -0.10
C VAL A 627 -4.98 -2.80 -0.23
N GLN A 628 -5.96 -2.34 0.55
CA GLN A 628 -7.33 -2.85 0.51
C GLN A 628 -7.89 -2.80 -0.92
N SER A 629 -8.75 -3.76 -1.28
CA SER A 629 -9.36 -3.85 -2.63
C SER A 629 -9.94 -2.50 -3.08
N SER A 630 -9.80 -2.14 -4.37
CA SER A 630 -10.34 -0.89 -4.94
C SER A 630 -11.81 -0.65 -4.61
N ARG A 631 -12.62 -1.71 -4.47
CA ARG A 631 -14.03 -1.63 -4.07
C ARG A 631 -14.28 -1.03 -2.68
N LYS A 632 -13.34 -1.11 -1.74
CA LYS A 632 -13.44 -0.50 -0.40
C LYS A 632 -13.05 0.98 -0.44
N LEU A 633 -11.95 1.31 -1.12
CA LEU A 633 -11.52 2.69 -1.40
C LEU A 633 -12.59 3.49 -2.19
N ARG A 634 -13.35 2.82 -3.08
CA ARG A 634 -14.49 3.44 -3.79
C ARG A 634 -15.63 3.89 -2.87
N LYS A 635 -15.84 3.22 -1.73
CA LYS A 635 -16.98 3.45 -0.84
C LYS A 635 -16.68 4.41 0.31
N SER A 636 -15.43 4.51 0.73
CA SER A 636 -15.05 5.44 1.78
C SER A 636 -14.47 6.72 1.19
N GLN A 637 -14.70 7.86 1.86
CA GLN A 637 -13.99 9.11 1.56
C GLN A 637 -12.51 9.05 2.00
N ASP A 638 -12.01 7.87 2.38
CA ASP A 638 -10.68 7.60 2.94
C ASP A 638 -9.55 7.65 1.90
N TYR A 639 -9.80 8.23 0.71
CA TYR A 639 -8.72 8.62 -0.21
C TYR A 639 -7.68 9.53 0.46
N LEU A 640 -8.06 10.18 1.57
CA LEU A 640 -7.26 11.12 2.34
C LEU A 640 -6.19 10.45 3.21
N CYS A 641 -6.35 9.17 3.56
CA CYS A 641 -5.43 8.49 4.46
C CYS A 641 -4.90 7.20 3.83
N CYS A 642 -3.77 7.32 3.13
CA CYS A 642 -2.73 6.29 3.26
C CYS A 642 -2.11 6.40 4.66
N GLU A 643 -2.93 6.20 5.69
CA GLU A 643 -2.42 5.82 7.00
C GLU A 643 -1.78 4.45 6.78
N ARG A 644 -0.45 4.43 6.85
CA ARG A 644 0.20 3.26 7.44
C ARG A 644 -0.57 3.06 8.74
N ALA A 645 -1.20 1.90 8.94
CA ALA A 645 -1.47 1.45 10.29
C ALA A 645 -0.19 1.74 11.09
N HIS A 646 -0.35 2.37 12.26
CA HIS A 646 0.71 2.88 13.11
C HIS A 646 2.04 2.09 13.01
N PRO A 647 3.21 2.75 13.18
CA PRO A 647 4.48 2.07 13.36
C PRO A 647 4.54 1.38 14.74
N GLU A 648 3.52 0.62 15.09
CA GLU A 648 3.59 -0.41 16.11
C GLU A 648 3.77 -1.71 15.33
N ASP A 649 4.94 -2.30 15.50
CA ASP A 649 5.46 -3.50 14.84
C ASP A 649 5.90 -3.34 13.37
N SER A 650 6.88 -2.47 13.12
CA SER A 650 7.83 -2.70 12.01
C SER A 650 8.73 -3.90 12.34
N ALA A 651 8.13 -5.08 12.48
CA ALA A 651 8.85 -6.35 12.39
C ALA A 651 9.09 -6.62 10.90
N GLY A 652 10.20 -6.09 10.36
CA GLY A 652 10.55 -6.29 8.95
C GLY A 652 11.16 -5.09 8.25
N SER A 653 11.81 -4.16 8.96
CA SER A 653 12.75 -3.26 8.30
C SER A 653 13.81 -4.10 7.61
N MET A 654 14.34 -3.65 6.46
CA MET A 654 15.42 -4.38 5.78
C MET A 654 16.60 -4.63 6.72
N GLU A 655 16.85 -3.70 7.64
CA GLU A 655 17.84 -3.80 8.71
C GLU A 655 17.56 -4.99 9.64
N ASP A 656 16.31 -5.18 10.09
CA ASP A 656 15.93 -6.32 10.94
C ASP A 656 16.10 -7.64 10.21
N ILE A 657 15.73 -7.69 8.93
CA ILE A 657 15.88 -8.88 8.07
C ILE A 657 17.37 -9.24 7.91
N LEU A 658 18.22 -8.25 7.64
CA LEU A 658 19.66 -8.43 7.50
C LEU A 658 20.32 -8.82 8.84
N GLU A 659 19.82 -8.33 9.98
CA GLU A 659 20.28 -8.76 11.30
C GLU A 659 19.85 -10.19 11.64
N GLU A 660 18.60 -10.56 11.36
CA GLU A 660 18.07 -11.93 11.57
C GLU A 660 18.84 -12.94 10.71
N LEU A 661 19.20 -12.59 9.47
CA LEU A 661 20.04 -13.40 8.57
C LEU A 661 21.41 -13.71 9.16
N LEU A 662 22.03 -12.73 9.83
CA LEU A 662 23.37 -12.89 10.41
C LEU A 662 23.34 -13.77 11.68
N GLN A 663 22.23 -13.77 12.41
CA GLN A 663 22.06 -14.62 13.60
C GLN A 663 21.91 -16.11 13.25
N HIS A 664 21.36 -16.43 12.07
CA HIS A 664 21.02 -17.80 11.67
C HIS A 664 21.97 -18.39 10.63
N ARG A 665 23.25 -18.01 10.67
CA ARG A 665 24.29 -18.44 9.70
C ARG A 665 24.63 -19.94 9.78
N GLU A 666 24.34 -20.61 10.89
CA GLU A 666 24.65 -22.03 11.09
C GLU A 666 23.67 -22.96 10.37
N SER A 667 24.16 -24.03 9.74
CA SER A 667 23.38 -24.98 8.92
C SER A 667 22.12 -25.55 9.61
N LYS A 668 22.14 -25.75 10.93
CA LYS A 668 20.97 -26.25 11.70
C LYS A 668 19.91 -25.18 11.98
N ALA A 669 20.30 -23.90 12.06
CA ALA A 669 19.42 -22.77 12.31
C ALA A 669 18.87 -22.14 11.01
N LEU A 670 19.49 -22.46 9.87
CA LEU A 670 19.15 -21.93 8.56
C LEU A 670 17.78 -22.42 8.03
N GLN A 671 17.49 -23.72 8.19
CA GLN A 671 16.24 -24.32 7.70
C GLN A 671 14.96 -23.69 8.31
N PRO A 672 14.84 -23.51 9.65
CA PRO A 672 13.66 -22.86 10.22
C PRO A 672 13.55 -21.38 9.85
N TYR A 673 14.68 -20.68 9.72
CA TYR A 673 14.70 -19.29 9.23
C TYR A 673 14.18 -19.20 7.79
N LEU A 674 14.70 -19.99 6.86
CA LEU A 674 14.25 -19.99 5.45
C LEU A 674 12.76 -20.33 5.34
N ARG A 675 12.26 -21.27 6.14
CA ARG A 675 10.82 -21.59 6.20
C ARG A 675 9.98 -20.37 6.62
N LYS A 676 10.42 -19.62 7.63
CA LYS A 676 9.77 -18.38 8.08
C LYS A 676 9.86 -17.27 7.02
N ALA A 677 11.01 -17.13 6.38
CA ALA A 677 11.25 -16.14 5.34
C ALA A 677 10.42 -16.39 4.07
N LEU A 678 10.32 -17.65 3.61
CA LEU A 678 9.57 -18.03 2.41
C LEU A 678 8.04 -17.94 2.61
N SER A 679 7.55 -18.15 3.84
CA SER A 679 6.12 -18.02 4.15
C SER A 679 5.65 -16.56 4.29
N ASN A 680 6.54 -15.64 4.67
CA ASN A 680 6.22 -14.22 4.86
C ASN A 680 6.16 -13.44 3.53
N SER A 681 5.02 -12.80 3.24
CA SER A 681 4.84 -11.94 2.05
C SER A 681 5.65 -10.65 2.05
N LEU A 682 6.05 -10.18 3.23
CA LEU A 682 6.84 -8.95 3.41
C LEU A 682 8.34 -9.23 3.28
N HIS A 683 8.75 -10.49 3.24
CA HIS A 683 10.15 -10.87 3.03
C HIS A 683 10.44 -10.94 1.52
N PRO A 684 11.60 -10.42 1.03
CA PRO A 684 11.95 -10.46 -0.39
C PRO A 684 11.93 -11.88 -1.00
N LEU A 685 12.44 -12.87 -0.27
CA LEU A 685 12.41 -14.28 -0.71
C LEU A 685 10.99 -14.85 -0.81
N GLY A 686 10.09 -14.54 0.15
CA GLY A 686 8.71 -14.99 0.10
C GLY A 686 7.92 -14.32 -1.03
N LYS A 687 8.20 -13.05 -1.33
CA LYS A 687 7.65 -12.36 -2.51
C LYS A 687 8.12 -12.99 -3.82
N LEU A 688 9.42 -13.33 -3.90
CA LEU A 688 9.98 -14.04 -5.05
C LEU A 688 9.28 -15.38 -5.23
N LEU A 689 9.21 -16.23 -4.21
CA LEU A 689 8.53 -17.53 -4.25
C LEU A 689 7.08 -17.41 -4.75
N ARG A 690 6.29 -16.46 -4.23
CA ARG A 690 4.90 -16.24 -4.70
C ARG A 690 4.83 -15.84 -6.17
N THR A 691 5.79 -15.05 -6.65
CA THR A 691 5.85 -14.65 -8.05
C THR A 691 6.19 -15.86 -8.93
N LEU A 692 7.11 -16.72 -8.49
CA LEU A 692 7.46 -17.98 -9.17
C LEU A 692 6.29 -18.97 -9.18
N MET A 693 5.52 -19.06 -8.08
CA MET A 693 4.28 -19.85 -8.04
C MET A 693 3.28 -19.37 -9.09
N LEU A 694 3.10 -18.05 -9.22
CA LEU A 694 2.20 -17.47 -10.21
C LEU A 694 2.62 -17.76 -11.65
N THR A 695 3.92 -17.70 -11.96
CA THR A 695 4.46 -18.03 -13.29
C THR A 695 4.35 -19.52 -13.59
N PHE A 696 4.61 -20.37 -12.59
CA PHE A 696 4.48 -21.83 -12.71
C PHE A 696 3.02 -22.22 -12.98
N GLN A 697 2.08 -21.68 -12.21
CA GLN A 697 0.65 -21.89 -12.41
C GLN A 697 0.17 -21.40 -13.77
N ALA A 698 0.62 -20.24 -14.23
CA ALA A 698 0.27 -19.73 -15.55
C ALA A 698 0.73 -20.66 -16.68
N THR A 699 1.82 -21.39 -16.47
CA THR A 699 2.42 -22.28 -17.48
C THR A 699 1.80 -23.68 -17.45
N TYR A 700 1.66 -24.28 -16.26
CA TYR A 700 1.40 -25.72 -16.10
C TYR A 700 0.04 -26.08 -15.49
N ALA A 701 -0.69 -25.14 -14.87
CA ALA A 701 -1.99 -25.44 -14.24
C ALA A 701 -3.17 -25.26 -15.21
N GLY A 702 -4.36 -25.80 -14.92
CA GLY A 702 -5.61 -25.48 -15.64
C GLY A 702 -5.74 -26.12 -17.03
N VAL A 703 -6.38 -25.41 -17.97
CA VAL A 703 -6.83 -25.92 -19.29
C VAL A 703 -5.69 -26.41 -20.19
N GLY A 704 -4.46 -25.94 -19.96
CA GLY A 704 -3.26 -26.37 -20.68
C GLY A 704 -2.33 -27.31 -19.90
N ALA A 705 -2.80 -27.94 -18.81
CA ALA A 705 -2.03 -28.98 -18.12
C ALA A 705 -1.88 -30.20 -19.05
N ASN A 706 -0.65 -30.51 -19.46
CA ASN A 706 -0.39 -31.57 -20.43
C ASN A 706 0.88 -32.34 -20.04
N LYS A 707 0.82 -33.67 -20.13
CA LYS A 707 1.91 -34.59 -19.79
C LYS A 707 3.22 -34.31 -20.55
N HIS A 708 3.15 -33.72 -21.74
CA HIS A 708 4.31 -33.39 -22.56
C HIS A 708 5.07 -32.13 -22.08
N LEU A 709 4.63 -31.49 -20.99
CA LEU A 709 5.31 -30.35 -20.37
C LEU A 709 5.98 -30.71 -19.02
N GLN A 710 5.99 -31.99 -18.65
CA GLN A 710 6.50 -32.45 -17.35
C GLN A 710 7.99 -32.14 -17.19
N GLU A 711 8.83 -32.37 -18.20
CA GLU A 711 10.27 -32.10 -18.13
C GLU A 711 10.55 -30.60 -18.04
N LEU A 712 9.79 -29.77 -18.77
CA LEU A 712 9.87 -28.31 -18.63
C LEU A 712 9.57 -27.84 -17.20
N ALA A 713 8.52 -28.40 -16.59
CA ALA A 713 8.13 -28.08 -15.23
C ALA A 713 9.19 -28.54 -14.22
N GLN A 714 9.77 -29.71 -14.41
CA GLN A 714 10.84 -30.26 -13.56
C GLN A 714 12.11 -29.38 -13.63
N GLU A 715 12.60 -29.06 -14.82
CA GLU A 715 13.74 -28.15 -15.01
C GLU A 715 13.48 -26.79 -14.33
N GLU A 716 12.28 -26.26 -14.49
CA GLU A 716 11.91 -24.96 -13.97
C GLU A 716 11.87 -24.94 -12.43
N VAL A 717 11.35 -25.99 -11.77
CA VAL A 717 11.38 -26.10 -10.30
C VAL A 717 12.83 -26.18 -9.77
N LYS A 718 13.70 -26.94 -10.46
CA LYS A 718 15.13 -27.02 -10.11
C LYS A 718 15.82 -25.67 -10.25
N GLN A 719 15.56 -24.95 -11.34
CA GLN A 719 16.09 -23.58 -11.54
C GLN A 719 15.58 -22.61 -10.48
N HIS A 720 14.29 -22.65 -10.14
CA HIS A 720 13.70 -21.81 -9.10
C HIS A 720 14.40 -22.01 -7.75
N ALA A 721 14.77 -23.25 -7.41
CA ALA A 721 15.51 -23.55 -6.19
C ALA A 721 16.94 -22.99 -6.21
N GLN A 722 17.64 -23.08 -7.35
CA GLN A 722 18.96 -22.47 -7.53
C GLN A 722 18.91 -20.94 -7.42
N GLU A 723 17.93 -20.29 -8.05
CA GLU A 723 17.76 -18.84 -8.00
C GLU A 723 17.37 -18.34 -6.61
N LEU A 724 16.54 -19.09 -5.88
CA LEU A 724 16.21 -18.75 -4.48
C LEU A 724 17.41 -18.91 -3.54
N TRP A 725 18.27 -19.91 -3.78
CA TRP A 725 19.55 -20.03 -3.06
C TRP A 725 20.49 -18.85 -3.37
N ALA A 726 20.64 -18.49 -4.65
CA ALA A 726 21.43 -17.36 -5.09
C ALA A 726 20.92 -16.04 -4.49
N ALA A 727 19.59 -15.87 -4.41
CA ALA A 727 18.93 -14.75 -3.80
C ALA A 727 19.25 -14.64 -2.29
N TYR A 728 19.15 -15.75 -1.55
CA TYR A 728 19.54 -15.81 -0.13
C TYR A 728 21.02 -15.45 0.06
N ARG A 729 21.92 -16.06 -0.71
CA ARG A 729 23.37 -15.76 -0.67
C ARG A 729 23.65 -14.29 -0.99
N GLY A 730 22.91 -13.72 -1.93
CA GLY A 730 22.96 -12.31 -2.26
C GLY A 730 22.62 -11.41 -1.08
N LEU A 731 21.51 -11.67 -0.39
CA LEU A 731 21.11 -10.95 0.82
C LEU A 731 22.13 -11.10 1.95
N LEU A 732 22.69 -12.30 2.13
CA LEU A 732 23.73 -12.56 3.13
C LEU A 732 25.02 -11.77 2.83
N ARG A 733 25.43 -11.67 1.55
CA ARG A 733 26.57 -10.84 1.14
C ARG A 733 26.36 -9.38 1.50
N VAL A 734 25.18 -8.83 1.23
CA VAL A 734 24.84 -7.43 1.60
C VAL A 734 24.88 -7.24 3.12
N ALA A 735 24.33 -8.20 3.89
CA ALA A 735 24.35 -8.15 5.35
C ALA A 735 25.79 -8.13 5.91
N LEU A 736 26.68 -8.95 5.36
CA LEU A 736 28.09 -9.01 5.76
C LEU A 736 28.88 -7.76 5.36
N GLN A 737 28.65 -7.25 4.14
CA GLN A 737 29.28 -6.01 3.67
C GLN A 737 28.93 -4.81 4.55
N ARG A 738 27.67 -4.70 5.00
CA ARG A 738 27.25 -3.64 5.95
C ARG A 738 27.94 -3.75 7.32
N LYS A 739 28.42 -4.94 7.71
CA LYS A 739 29.24 -5.15 8.93
C LYS A 739 30.76 -5.12 8.68
N GLY A 740 31.20 -4.82 7.46
CA GLY A 740 32.62 -4.78 7.09
C GLY A 740 33.30 -6.15 7.00
N GLN A 741 32.53 -7.23 6.82
CA GLN A 741 33.03 -8.60 6.67
C GLN A 741 32.88 -9.07 5.21
N THR A 742 33.86 -9.79 4.68
CA THR A 742 33.78 -10.43 3.37
C THR A 742 33.40 -11.91 3.52
N LEU A 743 32.50 -12.38 2.66
CA LEU A 743 32.20 -13.81 2.53
C LEU A 743 33.41 -14.45 1.83
N GLU A 744 34.05 -15.45 2.43
CA GLU A 744 35.09 -16.24 1.74
C GLU A 744 34.47 -16.94 0.51
N GLU A 745 35.34 -17.29 -0.44
CA GLU A 745 35.08 -17.52 -1.87
C GLU A 745 33.82 -18.35 -2.22
N ASP A 746 33.38 -18.17 -3.47
CA ASP A 746 32.28 -18.88 -4.11
C ASP A 746 32.32 -20.38 -3.77
N GLU A 747 31.27 -20.88 -3.09
CA GLU A 747 31.08 -22.31 -2.80
C GLU A 747 31.34 -23.15 -4.05
N ASP A 748 32.10 -24.25 -3.93
CA ASP A 748 32.28 -25.23 -4.99
C ASP A 748 30.90 -25.67 -5.53
N ALA A 749 30.78 -25.89 -6.85
CA ALA A 749 29.51 -26.24 -7.49
C ALA A 749 28.80 -27.41 -6.78
N GLU A 750 29.57 -28.42 -6.34
CA GLU A 750 29.06 -29.57 -5.58
C GLU A 750 28.45 -29.19 -4.24
N THR A 751 29.03 -28.23 -3.51
CA THR A 751 28.49 -27.75 -2.23
C THR A 751 27.24 -26.86 -2.39
N ARG A 752 27.11 -26.19 -3.54
CA ARG A 752 25.90 -25.44 -3.90
C ARG A 752 24.76 -26.40 -4.22
N ASP A 753 25.01 -27.40 -5.05
CA ASP A 753 23.99 -28.38 -5.43
C ASP A 753 23.49 -29.15 -4.20
N LEU A 754 24.38 -29.49 -3.27
CA LEU A 754 24.05 -30.08 -1.96
C LEU A 754 23.05 -29.24 -1.15
N GLN A 755 23.25 -27.92 -1.11
CA GLN A 755 22.40 -27.02 -0.32
C GLN A 755 21.09 -26.70 -1.04
N VAL A 756 21.12 -26.60 -2.37
CA VAL A 756 19.91 -26.42 -3.19
C VAL A 756 18.99 -27.63 -3.06
N HIS A 757 19.50 -28.84 -3.29
CA HIS A 757 18.72 -30.07 -3.20
C HIS A 757 18.40 -30.48 -1.74
N GLY A 758 19.31 -30.24 -0.81
CA GLY A 758 19.16 -30.67 0.58
C GLY A 758 18.36 -29.72 1.49
N LEU A 759 18.35 -28.42 1.22
CA LEU A 759 17.72 -27.40 2.08
C LEU A 759 16.61 -26.60 1.40
N VAL A 760 16.86 -26.10 0.18
CA VAL A 760 15.93 -25.16 -0.48
C VAL A 760 14.78 -25.89 -1.17
N LEU A 761 15.10 -26.94 -1.93
CA LEU A 761 14.12 -27.71 -2.70
C LEU A 761 13.00 -28.30 -1.81
N PRO A 762 13.27 -28.93 -0.64
CA PRO A 762 12.23 -29.41 0.27
C PRO A 762 11.31 -28.33 0.81
N LEU A 763 11.82 -27.10 1.01
CA LEU A 763 11.04 -25.98 1.51
C LEU A 763 10.14 -25.36 0.42
N MET A 764 10.57 -25.45 -0.83
CA MET A 764 9.85 -24.89 -1.97
C MET A 764 8.83 -25.84 -2.59
N LEU A 765 9.16 -27.13 -2.68
CA LEU A 765 8.37 -28.12 -3.41
C LEU A 765 6.89 -28.16 -3.00
N PRO A 766 6.50 -28.01 -1.71
CA PRO A 766 5.09 -27.96 -1.33
C PRO A 766 4.29 -26.84 -2.03
N SER A 767 4.95 -25.79 -2.49
CA SER A 767 4.32 -24.68 -3.20
C SER A 767 4.03 -24.98 -4.68
N PHE A 768 4.69 -25.98 -5.26
CA PHE A 768 4.56 -26.38 -6.67
C PHE A 768 4.02 -27.81 -6.84
N TYR A 769 3.91 -28.56 -5.73
CA TYR A 769 3.64 -29.99 -5.74
C TYR A 769 2.33 -30.34 -6.42
N SER A 770 1.26 -29.57 -6.18
CA SER A 770 -0.06 -29.87 -6.74
C SER A 770 -0.02 -29.88 -8.27
N GLU A 771 0.52 -28.81 -8.86
CA GLU A 771 0.63 -28.64 -10.31
C GLU A 771 1.65 -29.62 -10.90
N LEU A 772 2.81 -29.79 -10.26
CA LEU A 772 3.85 -30.70 -10.72
C LEU A 772 3.37 -32.16 -10.70
N PHE A 773 2.80 -32.62 -9.59
CA PHE A 773 2.29 -33.98 -9.44
C PHE A 773 1.14 -34.27 -10.41
N THR A 774 0.30 -33.27 -10.72
CA THR A 774 -0.74 -33.42 -11.76
C THR A 774 -0.12 -33.81 -13.11
N LEU A 775 1.03 -33.25 -13.48
CA LEU A 775 1.71 -33.63 -14.73
C LEU A 775 2.24 -35.07 -14.70
N TYR A 776 2.79 -35.53 -13.57
CA TYR A 776 3.21 -36.93 -13.41
C TYR A 776 2.02 -37.90 -13.44
N LEU A 777 0.90 -37.53 -12.82
CA LEU A 777 -0.34 -38.31 -12.88
C LEU A 777 -0.82 -38.49 -14.33
N LEU A 778 -0.79 -37.41 -15.13
CA LEU A 778 -1.17 -37.45 -16.54
C LEU A 778 -0.17 -38.25 -17.40
N LEU A 779 1.12 -38.18 -17.09
CA LEU A 779 2.16 -38.90 -17.84
C LEU A 779 2.08 -40.41 -17.62
N HIS A 780 1.83 -40.84 -16.39
CA HIS A 780 1.83 -42.24 -15.98
C HIS A 780 0.43 -42.85 -15.85
N GLU A 781 -0.63 -42.17 -16.29
CA GLU A 781 -2.03 -42.62 -16.15
C GLU A 781 -2.25 -44.06 -16.68
N ARG A 782 -1.68 -44.38 -17.85
CA ARG A 782 -1.81 -45.72 -18.46
C ARG A 782 -1.12 -46.80 -17.64
N GLU A 783 0.11 -46.53 -17.21
CA GLU A 783 0.94 -47.47 -16.44
C GLU A 783 0.34 -47.70 -15.04
N ASP A 784 -0.15 -46.63 -14.40
CA ASP A 784 -0.85 -46.68 -13.11
C ASP A 784 -2.22 -47.36 -13.21
N SER A 785 -2.89 -47.31 -14.38
CA SER A 785 -4.14 -48.06 -14.59
C SER A 785 -3.90 -49.58 -14.58
N PHE A 786 -2.82 -50.05 -15.21
CA PHE A 786 -2.44 -51.46 -15.20
C PHE A 786 -2.00 -51.92 -13.82
N TYR A 787 -1.22 -51.10 -13.14
CA TYR A 787 -0.82 -51.34 -11.76
C TYR A 787 -2.03 -51.42 -10.81
N SER A 788 -2.98 -50.49 -10.93
CA SER A 788 -4.21 -50.45 -10.13
C SER A 788 -5.07 -51.71 -10.34
N GLN A 789 -5.15 -52.21 -11.58
CA GLN A 789 -5.80 -53.50 -11.88
C GLN A 789 -5.06 -54.66 -11.22
N GLY A 790 -3.72 -54.68 -11.27
CA GLY A 790 -2.88 -55.67 -10.58
C GLY A 790 -3.12 -55.68 -9.07
N ILE A 791 -3.13 -54.51 -8.42
CA ILE A 791 -3.48 -54.39 -6.99
C ILE A 791 -4.86 -54.94 -6.72
N ALA A 792 -5.87 -54.57 -7.51
CA ALA A 792 -7.25 -55.00 -7.29
C ALA A 792 -7.33 -56.53 -7.26
N ASN A 793 -6.63 -57.22 -8.16
CA ASN A 793 -6.58 -58.67 -8.20
C ASN A 793 -5.80 -59.29 -7.04
N LEU A 794 -4.61 -58.77 -6.72
CA LEU A 794 -3.81 -59.25 -5.59
C LEU A 794 -4.51 -59.01 -4.24
N SER A 795 -5.37 -58.00 -4.16
CA SER A 795 -6.18 -57.70 -2.99
C SER A 795 -7.32 -58.69 -2.72
N LEU A 796 -7.68 -59.54 -3.70
CA LEU A 796 -8.71 -60.57 -3.55
C LEU A 796 -8.20 -61.80 -2.78
N PHE A 797 -6.89 -62.08 -2.82
CA PHE A 797 -6.30 -63.21 -2.10
C PHE A 797 -6.21 -62.90 -0.60
N PRO A 798 -6.51 -63.85 0.30
CA PRO A 798 -6.13 -63.75 1.72
C PRO A 798 -4.61 -63.80 1.88
N ASP A 799 -4.08 -63.27 2.99
CA ASP A 799 -2.63 -63.06 3.18
C ASP A 799 -1.79 -64.33 3.00
N THR A 800 -2.27 -65.47 3.49
CA THR A 800 -1.56 -66.75 3.39
C THR A 800 -1.50 -67.28 1.96
N GLN A 801 -2.57 -67.10 1.17
CA GLN A 801 -2.60 -67.48 -0.25
C GLN A 801 -1.78 -66.52 -1.10
N LEU A 802 -1.73 -65.23 -0.73
CA LEU A 802 -0.90 -64.25 -1.42
C LEU A 802 0.60 -64.51 -1.20
N LEU A 803 1.01 -64.83 0.03
CA LEU A 803 2.41 -65.21 0.31
C LEU A 803 2.83 -66.50 -0.39
N GLU A 804 1.92 -67.46 -0.53
CA GLU A 804 2.15 -68.70 -1.29
C GLU A 804 2.21 -68.43 -2.80
N PHE A 805 1.34 -67.57 -3.33
CA PHE A 805 1.34 -67.17 -4.74
C PHE A 805 2.61 -66.40 -5.15
N LEU A 806 3.18 -65.62 -4.24
CA LEU A 806 4.43 -64.88 -4.45
C LEU A 806 5.70 -65.74 -4.22
N ASP A 807 5.56 -67.05 -4.01
CA ASP A 807 6.66 -67.99 -3.74
C ASP A 807 7.56 -67.58 -2.55
N VAL A 808 7.00 -66.89 -1.55
CA VAL A 808 7.75 -66.49 -0.34
C VAL A 808 8.13 -67.73 0.47
N GLN A 809 9.41 -67.86 0.82
CA GLN A 809 9.90 -68.99 1.60
C GLN A 809 9.14 -69.14 2.93
N LYS A 810 8.59 -70.34 3.19
CA LYS A 810 7.66 -70.62 4.31
C LYS A 810 8.20 -70.29 5.71
N HIS A 811 9.53 -70.24 5.88
CA HIS A 811 10.16 -69.88 7.17
C HIS A 811 10.25 -68.37 7.42
N LEU A 812 9.97 -67.55 6.40
CA LEU A 812 9.85 -66.10 6.51
C LEU A 812 8.42 -65.68 6.87
N TRP A 813 7.47 -66.62 6.89
CA TRP A 813 6.08 -66.34 7.17
C TRP A 813 5.88 -66.07 8.68
N PRO A 814 5.25 -64.95 9.06
CA PRO A 814 5.01 -64.63 10.46
C PRO A 814 3.81 -65.43 11.02
N LEU A 815 3.92 -66.76 11.06
CA LEU A 815 2.85 -67.66 11.54
C LEU A 815 2.95 -68.03 13.02
N LYS A 816 4.10 -67.82 13.68
CA LYS A 816 4.40 -68.27 15.06
C LYS A 816 5.22 -67.28 15.87
N ASP A 817 4.81 -66.02 15.95
CA ASP A 817 5.53 -65.05 16.79
C ASP A 817 4.95 -65.01 18.23
N LEU A 818 5.66 -65.63 19.18
CA LEU A 818 5.23 -65.81 20.59
C LEU A 818 5.54 -64.60 21.50
N ARG A 819 6.19 -63.53 21.00
CA ARG A 819 6.56 -62.34 21.80
C ARG A 819 5.95 -61.02 21.31
N LEU A 820 4.82 -61.08 20.60
CA LEU A 820 4.10 -59.90 20.11
C LEU A 820 3.34 -59.14 21.21
N THR A 821 3.27 -57.80 21.08
CA THR A 821 2.41 -56.93 21.91
C THR A 821 0.92 -57.16 21.63
N SER A 822 0.02 -56.72 22.52
CA SER A 822 -1.44 -56.96 22.41
C SER A 822 -2.05 -56.53 21.07
N ASN A 823 -1.60 -55.42 20.48
CA ASN A 823 -2.07 -54.95 19.16
C ASN A 823 -1.56 -55.83 18.00
N GLN A 824 -0.36 -56.39 18.12
CA GLN A 824 0.22 -57.28 17.12
C GLN A 824 -0.41 -58.69 17.18
N ARG A 825 -0.89 -59.14 18.35
CA ARG A 825 -1.64 -60.39 18.49
C ARG A 825 -3.04 -60.32 17.87
N TYR A 826 -3.69 -59.15 17.86
CA TYR A 826 -4.94 -58.94 17.11
C TYR A 826 -4.76 -59.04 15.58
N SER A 827 -3.54 -58.85 15.07
CA SER A 827 -3.18 -58.93 13.64
C SER A 827 -3.09 -60.37 13.11
N LEU A 828 -2.58 -61.31 13.93
CA LEU A 828 -2.48 -62.74 13.58
C LEU A 828 -3.85 -63.44 13.53
N VAL A 829 -4.83 -62.93 14.28
CA VAL A 829 -6.20 -63.49 14.35
C VAL A 829 -7.07 -63.05 13.16
N ARG A 830 -6.55 -62.16 12.30
CA ARG A 830 -7.30 -61.53 11.19
C ARG A 830 -6.60 -61.57 9.82
N ASP A 831 -5.59 -62.42 9.63
CA ASP A 831 -4.77 -62.46 8.40
C ASP A 831 -4.27 -61.04 8.03
N LYS A 832 -3.35 -60.51 8.85
CA LYS A 832 -2.64 -59.24 8.57
C LYS A 832 -1.14 -59.40 8.82
N CYS A 833 -0.42 -59.97 7.85
CA CYS A 833 1.05 -60.05 7.87
C CYS A 833 1.67 -58.68 7.54
N PHE A 834 2.80 -58.33 8.16
CA PHE A 834 3.57 -57.09 7.91
C PHE A 834 2.82 -55.75 8.05
N LEU A 835 1.82 -55.66 8.95
CA LEU A 835 0.99 -54.47 9.13
C LEU A 835 1.80 -53.16 9.36
N SER A 836 2.85 -53.23 10.20
CA SER A 836 3.72 -52.08 10.49
C SER A 836 4.37 -51.51 9.22
N ALA A 837 4.88 -52.37 8.35
CA ALA A 837 5.47 -51.97 7.07
C ALA A 837 4.41 -51.41 6.11
N THR A 838 3.21 -52.00 6.05
CA THR A 838 2.12 -51.50 5.19
C THR A 838 1.63 -50.12 5.61
N GLU A 839 1.47 -49.87 6.92
CA GLU A 839 1.07 -48.56 7.46
C GLU A 839 2.18 -47.51 7.28
N CYS A 840 3.45 -47.93 7.32
CA CYS A 840 4.59 -47.06 7.05
C CYS A 840 4.60 -46.63 5.58
N LEU A 841 4.47 -47.57 4.64
CA LEU A 841 4.47 -47.29 3.20
C LEU A 841 3.31 -46.38 2.78
N GLN A 842 2.14 -46.51 3.41
CA GLN A 842 0.99 -45.64 3.16
C GLN A 842 1.26 -44.16 3.45
N LYS A 843 2.26 -43.83 4.28
CA LYS A 843 2.63 -42.44 4.57
C LYS A 843 3.20 -41.70 3.35
N ILE A 844 3.69 -42.41 2.33
CA ILE A 844 4.14 -41.81 1.05
C ILE A 844 3.04 -40.97 0.41
N MET A 845 1.76 -41.38 0.53
CA MET A 845 0.63 -40.64 -0.03
C MET A 845 0.38 -39.30 0.68
N THR A 846 0.85 -39.15 1.91
CA THR A 846 0.61 -37.96 2.75
C THR A 846 1.81 -37.03 2.82
N THR A 847 3.00 -37.53 2.50
CA THR A 847 4.22 -36.72 2.46
C THR A 847 4.34 -36.04 1.11
N VAL A 848 4.87 -34.82 1.13
CA VAL A 848 5.03 -33.98 -0.08
C VAL A 848 6.48 -33.93 -0.53
N ASP A 849 7.42 -34.02 0.43
CA ASP A 849 8.85 -33.96 0.18
C ASP A 849 9.44 -35.33 -0.25
N PRO A 850 10.11 -35.43 -1.41
CA PRO A 850 10.82 -36.63 -1.87
C PRO A 850 11.78 -37.19 -0.84
N ARG A 851 12.46 -36.35 -0.05
CA ARG A 851 13.38 -36.82 0.99
C ARG A 851 12.63 -37.53 2.11
N GLU A 852 11.55 -36.95 2.61
CA GLU A 852 10.68 -37.60 3.60
C GLU A 852 10.09 -38.90 3.03
N LYS A 853 9.76 -38.95 1.73
CA LYS A 853 9.32 -40.19 1.04
C LYS A 853 10.41 -41.26 1.04
N LEU A 854 11.67 -40.90 0.76
CA LEU A 854 12.81 -41.81 0.83
C LEU A 854 13.07 -42.33 2.24
N GLU A 855 12.94 -41.48 3.27
CA GLU A 855 13.03 -41.91 4.68
C GLU A 855 11.88 -42.86 5.06
N VAL A 856 10.67 -42.62 4.55
CA VAL A 856 9.53 -43.53 4.73
C VAL A 856 9.82 -44.88 4.06
N LEU A 857 10.43 -44.89 2.87
CA LEU A 857 10.87 -46.12 2.22
C LEU A 857 11.88 -46.86 3.08
N GLU A 858 12.99 -46.23 3.47
CA GLU A 858 14.00 -46.84 4.34
C GLU A 858 13.41 -47.43 5.62
N ARG A 859 12.51 -46.70 6.29
CA ARG A 859 11.80 -47.21 7.47
C ARG A 859 10.92 -48.42 7.13
N THR A 860 10.24 -48.42 5.98
CA THR A 860 9.42 -49.54 5.52
C THR A 860 10.26 -50.81 5.33
N TYR A 861 11.43 -50.68 4.70
CA TYR A 861 12.36 -51.80 4.53
C TYR A 861 12.91 -52.29 5.89
N GLY A 862 13.28 -51.38 6.78
CA GLY A 862 13.69 -51.74 8.14
C GLY A 862 12.60 -52.47 8.94
N GLU A 863 11.32 -52.12 8.74
CA GLU A 863 10.19 -52.81 9.36
C GLU A 863 9.97 -54.22 8.78
N ILE A 864 10.23 -54.43 7.49
CA ILE A 864 10.19 -55.76 6.85
C ILE A 864 11.32 -56.63 7.42
N GLU A 865 12.57 -56.13 7.40
CA GLU A 865 13.75 -56.83 7.95
C GLU A 865 13.58 -57.12 9.45
N GLY A 866 13.07 -56.15 10.21
CA GLY A 866 12.80 -56.29 11.64
C GLY A 866 11.70 -57.30 11.94
N THR A 867 10.71 -57.45 11.05
CA THR A 867 9.68 -58.50 11.18
C THR A 867 10.25 -59.87 10.87
N VAL A 868 11.05 -60.01 9.80
CA VAL A 868 11.71 -61.28 9.45
C VAL A 868 12.73 -61.71 10.51
N SER A 869 13.55 -60.78 11.01
CA SER A 869 14.54 -61.05 12.05
C SER A 869 13.88 -61.52 13.35
N ARG A 870 12.69 -61.00 13.68
CA ARG A 870 11.87 -61.48 14.81
C ARG A 870 11.35 -62.90 14.60
N VAL A 871 10.86 -63.21 13.41
CA VAL A 871 10.37 -64.56 13.04
C VAL A 871 11.50 -65.60 13.10
N LEU A 872 12.71 -65.23 12.68
CA LEU A 872 13.88 -66.12 12.66
C LEU A 872 14.66 -66.16 13.98
N GLY A 873 14.40 -65.23 14.92
CA GLY A 873 15.10 -65.12 16.19
C GLY A 873 16.58 -64.73 16.08
N ARG A 874 17.01 -64.20 14.92
CA ARG A 874 18.38 -63.72 14.63
C ARG A 874 18.32 -62.52 13.70
N GLU A 875 19.31 -61.63 13.76
CA GLU A 875 19.45 -60.57 12.76
C GLU A 875 19.68 -61.19 11.37
N TYR A 876 18.80 -60.88 10.43
CA TYR A 876 18.83 -61.38 9.06
C TYR A 876 18.66 -60.22 8.10
N LYS A 877 19.72 -59.92 7.34
CA LYS A 877 19.67 -58.97 6.22
C LYS A 877 19.08 -59.68 5.02
N LEU A 878 17.97 -59.16 4.48
CA LEU A 878 17.25 -59.83 3.40
C LEU A 878 18.02 -59.67 2.07
N PRO A 879 18.45 -60.76 1.42
CA PRO A 879 18.93 -60.68 0.05
C PRO A 879 17.78 -60.30 -0.90
N MET A 880 18.09 -59.73 -2.06
CA MET A 880 17.07 -59.23 -3.01
C MET A 880 16.05 -60.28 -3.44
N ASP A 881 16.49 -61.53 -3.62
CA ASP A 881 15.62 -62.65 -4.02
C ASP A 881 14.51 -62.93 -2.98
N ASP A 882 14.78 -62.67 -1.70
CA ASP A 882 13.81 -62.84 -0.62
C ASP A 882 13.05 -61.53 -0.30
N LEU A 883 13.65 -60.37 -0.59
CA LEU A 883 13.09 -59.06 -0.32
C LEU A 883 11.99 -58.67 -1.32
N LEU A 884 12.22 -58.90 -2.61
CA LEU A 884 11.30 -58.47 -3.67
C LEU A 884 9.90 -59.09 -3.52
N PRO A 885 9.72 -60.41 -3.26
CA PRO A 885 8.40 -61.00 -3.03
C PRO A 885 7.69 -60.44 -1.79
N LEU A 886 8.43 -60.21 -0.70
CA LEU A 886 7.89 -59.60 0.53
C LEU A 886 7.48 -58.13 0.31
N LEU A 887 8.24 -57.40 -0.51
CA LEU A 887 7.93 -56.03 -0.87
C LEU A 887 6.69 -55.94 -1.77
N ILE A 888 6.55 -56.83 -2.76
CA ILE A 888 5.33 -56.95 -3.59
C ILE A 888 4.11 -57.20 -2.69
N TYR A 889 4.24 -58.07 -1.69
CA TYR A 889 3.19 -58.29 -0.69
C TYR A 889 2.83 -56.99 0.04
N VAL A 890 3.81 -56.27 0.60
CA VAL A 890 3.58 -55.02 1.35
C VAL A 890 2.96 -53.94 0.46
N VAL A 891 3.45 -53.77 -0.78
CA VAL A 891 2.93 -52.80 -1.77
C VAL A 891 1.48 -53.12 -2.14
N SER A 892 1.17 -54.39 -2.40
CA SER A 892 -0.20 -54.82 -2.73
C SER A 892 -1.21 -54.57 -1.59
N ARG A 893 -0.76 -54.66 -0.33
CA ARG A 893 -1.57 -54.40 0.87
C ARG A 893 -1.64 -52.92 1.25
N ALA A 894 -0.63 -52.13 0.89
CA ALA A 894 -0.63 -50.68 1.08
C ALA A 894 -1.68 -49.98 0.20
N ARG A 895 -1.99 -50.53 -0.99
CA ARG A 895 -3.05 -50.06 -1.91
C ARG A 895 -2.88 -48.59 -2.35
N ILE A 896 -1.64 -48.19 -2.64
CA ILE A 896 -1.34 -46.88 -3.22
C ILE A 896 -1.82 -46.91 -4.68
N GLN A 897 -2.65 -45.96 -5.12
CA GLN A 897 -3.22 -46.00 -6.47
C GLN A 897 -2.27 -45.47 -7.55
N HIS A 898 -1.55 -44.39 -7.26
CA HIS A 898 -0.69 -43.69 -8.22
C HIS A 898 0.80 -43.85 -7.89
N LEU A 899 1.23 -45.09 -7.63
CA LEU A 899 2.60 -45.36 -7.20
C LEU A 899 3.62 -45.00 -8.29
N GLY A 900 3.28 -45.15 -9.58
CA GLY A 900 4.17 -44.81 -10.68
C GLY A 900 4.49 -43.32 -10.71
N ALA A 901 3.47 -42.46 -10.62
CA ALA A 901 3.67 -41.01 -10.53
C ALA A 901 4.55 -40.61 -9.34
N GLU A 902 4.36 -41.27 -8.19
CA GLU A 902 5.15 -41.04 -6.97
C GLU A 902 6.62 -41.44 -7.12
N ILE A 903 6.88 -42.62 -7.69
CA ILE A 903 8.23 -43.13 -7.94
C ILE A 903 9.00 -42.17 -8.86
N HIS A 904 8.40 -41.80 -9.99
CA HIS A 904 9.06 -40.95 -10.98
C HIS A 904 9.31 -39.55 -10.42
N LEU A 905 8.35 -38.96 -9.68
CA LEU A 905 8.57 -37.69 -8.98
C LEU A 905 9.75 -37.77 -8.00
N ILE A 906 9.84 -38.84 -7.20
CA ILE A 906 10.97 -39.03 -6.27
C ILE A 906 12.27 -39.13 -7.06
N ARG A 907 12.32 -39.95 -8.12
CA ARG A 907 13.50 -40.13 -8.97
C ARG A 907 14.01 -38.81 -9.53
N ASP A 908 13.09 -38.01 -10.05
CA ASP A 908 13.38 -36.78 -10.76
C ASP A 908 13.75 -35.60 -9.86
N MET A 909 13.34 -35.65 -8.59
CA MET A 909 13.55 -34.60 -7.59
C MET A 909 14.54 -34.99 -6.48
N MET A 910 15.05 -36.23 -6.50
CA MET A 910 16.06 -36.73 -5.57
C MET A 910 17.41 -36.02 -5.79
N ASP A 911 18.15 -35.81 -4.71
CA ASP A 911 19.50 -35.25 -4.73
C ASP A 911 20.46 -36.21 -5.47
N PRO A 912 21.28 -35.71 -6.41
CA PRO A 912 22.29 -36.50 -7.12
C PRO A 912 23.20 -37.35 -6.22
N ILE A 913 23.47 -36.94 -4.98
CA ILE A 913 24.37 -37.69 -4.07
C ILE A 913 23.79 -39.04 -3.64
N HIS A 914 22.46 -39.16 -3.64
CA HIS A 914 21.79 -40.41 -3.29
C HIS A 914 21.72 -41.38 -4.47
N THR A 915 22.10 -40.96 -5.70
CA THR A 915 22.22 -41.87 -6.85
C THR A 915 23.37 -42.86 -6.64
N GLY A 916 23.09 -44.15 -6.81
CA GLY A 916 23.99 -45.25 -6.47
C GLY A 916 24.12 -45.56 -4.97
N GLY A 917 23.37 -44.88 -4.09
CA GLY A 917 23.33 -45.13 -2.65
C GLY A 917 22.23 -46.11 -2.21
N LEU A 918 22.03 -46.22 -0.89
CA LEU A 918 20.97 -47.05 -0.31
C LEU A 918 19.58 -46.63 -0.82
N TYR A 919 19.29 -45.32 -0.87
CA TYR A 919 17.99 -44.84 -1.34
C TYR A 919 17.70 -45.18 -2.81
N ASP A 920 18.69 -45.08 -3.70
CA ASP A 920 18.55 -45.47 -5.10
C ASP A 920 18.29 -46.97 -5.25
N PHE A 921 18.98 -47.79 -4.45
CA PHE A 921 18.72 -49.23 -4.37
C PHE A 921 17.29 -49.53 -3.91
N LEU A 922 16.82 -48.88 -2.83
CA LEU A 922 15.47 -49.08 -2.29
C LEU A 922 14.37 -48.59 -3.25
N LEU A 923 14.62 -47.49 -3.98
CA LEU A 923 13.71 -46.96 -4.99
C LEU A 923 13.66 -47.89 -6.21
N THR A 924 14.80 -48.39 -6.68
CA THR A 924 14.88 -49.36 -7.78
C THR A 924 14.18 -50.69 -7.43
N ALA A 925 14.25 -51.12 -6.17
CA ALA A 925 13.50 -52.28 -5.69
C ALA A 925 11.98 -52.04 -5.69
N LEU A 926 11.54 -50.82 -5.37
CA LEU A 926 10.13 -50.42 -5.44
C LEU A 926 9.64 -50.29 -6.90
N GLU A 927 10.45 -49.73 -7.78
CA GLU A 927 10.24 -49.71 -9.25
C GLU A 927 10.07 -51.14 -9.78
N SER A 928 10.95 -52.05 -9.38
CA SER A 928 10.86 -53.46 -9.75
C SER A 928 9.53 -54.10 -9.28
N CYS A 929 9.04 -53.75 -8.08
CA CYS A 929 7.72 -54.20 -7.63
C CYS A 929 6.59 -53.62 -8.48
N TYR A 930 6.66 -52.33 -8.80
CA TYR A 930 5.67 -51.65 -9.63
C TYR A 930 5.56 -52.31 -11.01
N GLU A 931 6.68 -52.50 -11.70
CA GLU A 931 6.74 -53.18 -13.00
C GLU A 931 6.28 -54.64 -12.91
N HIS A 932 6.61 -55.35 -11.83
CA HIS A 932 6.21 -56.74 -11.66
C HIS A 932 4.68 -56.88 -11.50
N ILE A 933 4.04 -55.98 -10.74
CA ILE A 933 2.58 -55.96 -10.56
C ILE A 933 1.87 -55.58 -11.87
N GLN A 934 2.52 -54.81 -12.75
CA GLN A 934 2.02 -54.53 -14.08
C GLN A 934 2.11 -55.71 -15.05
N LYS A 935 2.81 -56.81 -14.79
CA LYS A 935 2.88 -57.92 -15.75
C LYS A 935 1.52 -58.61 -15.92
N GLU A 936 1.25 -59.12 -17.12
CA GLU A 936 -0.04 -59.75 -17.45
C GLU A 936 -0.38 -60.94 -16.54
N ASP A 937 0.64 -61.70 -16.13
CA ASP A 937 0.49 -62.87 -15.24
C ASP A 937 -0.09 -62.49 -13.86
N MET A 938 0.20 -61.28 -13.37
CA MET A 938 -0.31 -60.73 -12.11
C MET A 938 -1.68 -60.04 -12.30
N ARG A 939 -1.96 -59.53 -13.52
CA ARG A 939 -3.22 -58.86 -13.90
C ARG A 939 -4.35 -59.83 -14.28
N LEU A 940 -4.02 -61.07 -14.65
CA LEU A 940 -5.00 -62.08 -15.07
C LEU A 940 -4.94 -63.28 -14.13
N CYS A 941 -5.02 -63.07 -12.82
CA CYS A 941 -5.22 -64.16 -11.87
C CYS A 941 -6.55 -64.86 -12.14
N ARG A 942 -6.52 -65.92 -12.96
CA ARG A 942 -7.63 -66.87 -13.10
C ARG A 942 -7.83 -67.55 -11.75
N SER A 943 -9.09 -67.64 -11.34
CA SER A 943 -9.52 -68.30 -10.09
C SER A 943 -8.87 -69.68 -9.90
N PRO A 944 -8.66 -70.14 -8.66
CA PRO A 944 -8.05 -71.43 -8.39
C PRO A 944 -9.03 -72.55 -8.78
N GLY A 945 -8.90 -73.04 -10.01
CA GLY A 945 -9.55 -74.22 -10.52
C GLY A 945 -8.66 -74.82 -11.60
N HIS A 946 -7.97 -75.91 -11.26
CA HIS A 946 -7.09 -76.72 -12.11
C HIS A 946 -5.68 -76.18 -12.42
N TRP A 947 -4.82 -76.22 -11.41
CA TRP A 947 -3.41 -76.60 -11.65
C TRP A 947 -3.32 -78.12 -11.79
N HIS A 948 -3.70 -78.66 -12.95
CA HIS A 948 -3.23 -79.98 -13.37
C HIS A 948 -2.92 -79.99 -14.85
N SER A 949 -1.71 -80.50 -15.14
CA SER A 949 -1.15 -80.88 -16.45
C SER A 949 -0.36 -79.81 -17.20
N ARG A 950 0.97 -79.88 -17.01
CA ARG A 950 2.03 -79.95 -18.04
C ARG A 950 1.93 -78.96 -19.21
N GLU A 951 2.92 -78.08 -19.36
CA GLU A 951 4.12 -78.32 -20.17
C GLU A 951 5.12 -77.17 -19.99
N PHE A 952 6.40 -77.54 -19.86
CA PHE A 952 7.55 -76.65 -19.97
C PHE A 952 7.62 -76.12 -21.41
N TRP A 953 7.91 -74.82 -21.57
CA TRP A 953 8.94 -74.18 -22.41
C TRP A 953 8.63 -72.70 -22.60
#